data_AF-A0A7V9NVH9-F1
#
_entry.id   AF-A0A7V9NVH9-F1
#
_cell.length_a   1.000
_cell.length_b   1.000
_cell.length_c   1.000
_cell.angle_alpha   90.00
_cell.angle_beta   90.00
_cell.angle_gamma   90.00
#
_symmetry.space_group_name_H-M   'P 1'
#
loop_
_entity.id
_entity.type
_entity.pdbx_description
1 polymer ?
#
loop_
_entity_poly.entity_id
_entity_poly.type
_entity_poly.pdbx_seq_one_letter_code
_entity_poly.pdbx_strand_id
1 'polypeptide(L)'
;MQFTSKIYTFSLLTILFFSNCKRNSFEVEKFNPLSNYNTKKNDSTFLITTDLSNSVLYGIEIPTVKQLPNGKFTFEFSIKNNGAPQQFFYKLYYQNESYKWENGDSLDTENFYGSWDVVEMEYKSTPIIEKELAVKDSFRIIGNPRDEKLYYGADPEKTFMNDSLLKGFIKKVNSESDWVESIKQKAIGNKISIEEQTYLEALWSIDNSFQTDSVYNNRYKRNPRMGNYKFLLVVCDGVGLSKIPDDVKSIGKKNEKGNFTNPFTYFLMNEGKNLEGTKVMLAKQQLAVSSSLDLGSGLYVDKLKINSSKINTSAFKPNCNTSETLRRTAHFSQYFHHINKTIEFVNVKEIRDVIAENFTREQYADLISSYGKSKNFIHTYSSVTDCPCKTVTSDNDSKAITIFNPANAPNEFKKEHVGVISRIGFTYGKWCAKIKFPKIMSKDNVWNGLTTAFWLIFQADSKWNMRRICKSDVGYIPKQFPDDEGSVKEARPQVTYSEIDFEILKESKYWTKSAYNNGDNYPKEDASKNNDLTICCTNWDMGCQQPKNYVIGAKKINVDGKEIEFCRWNYFNKLVTSKVSAPHEEVFNDDFYYFEIDWQPQRIIWRIGKDKNNLKEICSMNNEMTSIPNNQMLMVMSQEFHYQEWWPTAPFQQNYTPFPKNDLVGKLLEVEIR
;
A
#
# COMPACT_ATOMS: atom_id res chain seq x y z
N MET A 1 -23.85 28.18 96.84
CA MET A 1 -24.39 29.15 95.87
C MET A 1 -24.52 28.43 94.53
N GLN A 2 -25.78 28.28 94.12
CA GLN A 2 -26.37 28.00 92.81
C GLN A 2 -25.66 27.18 91.69
N PHE A 3 -26.41 26.17 91.19
CA PHE A 3 -26.79 25.84 89.78
C PHE A 3 -25.67 25.69 88.70
N THR A 4 -25.63 24.79 87.69
CA THR A 4 -26.50 23.74 87.14
C THR A 4 -25.81 22.99 85.98
N SER A 5 -26.14 21.69 85.84
CA SER A 5 -26.60 20.95 84.63
C SER A 5 -25.72 20.64 83.39
N LYS A 6 -25.98 19.40 82.91
CA LYS A 6 -26.10 18.86 81.51
C LYS A 6 -24.87 18.21 80.87
N ILE A 7 -24.81 16.86 80.79
CA ILE A 7 -25.39 15.92 79.77
C ILE A 7 -24.69 16.04 78.39
N TYR A 8 -24.01 14.99 77.91
CA TYR A 8 -24.31 14.20 76.67
C TYR A 8 -23.14 13.33 76.13
N THR A 9 -23.41 12.01 76.04
CA THR A 9 -23.17 11.04 74.94
C THR A 9 -21.82 10.81 74.22
N PHE A 10 -21.66 9.51 73.86
CA PHE A 10 -21.00 8.91 72.67
C PHE A 10 -19.45 8.82 72.72
N SER A 11 -18.79 7.76 72.25
CA SER A 11 -19.25 6.53 71.59
C SER A 11 -18.15 5.47 71.62
N LEU A 12 -18.60 4.21 71.62
CA LEU A 12 -17.81 3.00 71.39
C LEU A 12 -17.19 3.08 69.97
N LEU A 13 -15.86 3.09 69.85
CA LEU A 13 -15.19 2.87 68.57
C LEU A 13 -14.50 1.51 68.59
N THR A 14 -15.28 0.49 68.21
CA THR A 14 -14.76 -0.82 67.79
C THR A 14 -13.97 -0.60 66.50
N ILE A 15 -12.65 -0.50 66.60
CA ILE A 15 -11.76 -0.52 65.43
C ILE A 15 -11.77 -1.95 64.88
N LEU A 16 -12.75 -2.22 64.01
CA LEU A 16 -12.69 -3.31 63.05
C LEU A 16 -11.54 -3.00 62.09
N PHE A 17 -10.38 -3.58 62.36
CA PHE A 17 -9.32 -3.77 61.37
C PHE A 17 -9.85 -4.72 60.29
N PHE A 18 -10.66 -4.20 59.35
CA PHE A 18 -10.79 -4.81 58.04
C PHE A 18 -9.47 -4.59 57.31
N SER A 19 -8.49 -5.44 57.58
CA SER A 19 -7.38 -5.67 56.68
C SER A 19 -7.95 -6.33 55.42
N ASN A 20 -8.51 -5.51 54.53
CA ASN A 20 -8.85 -5.92 53.17
C ASN A 20 -7.53 -6.01 52.38
N CYS A 21 -6.68 -6.96 52.78
CA CYS A 21 -5.58 -7.41 51.96
C CYS A 21 -6.20 -8.01 50.71
N LYS A 22 -6.22 -7.22 49.62
CA LYS A 22 -6.44 -7.70 48.26
C LYS A 22 -5.35 -8.74 47.93
N ARG A 23 -5.48 -9.96 48.45
CA ARG A 23 -4.70 -11.10 47.98
C ARG A 23 -5.23 -11.43 46.60
N ASN A 24 -4.42 -11.16 45.59
CA ASN A 24 -4.66 -11.70 44.26
C ASN A 24 -4.79 -13.23 44.38
N SER A 25 -5.92 -13.77 43.90
CA SER A 25 -6.27 -15.18 44.04
C SER A 25 -5.30 -16.13 43.31
N PHE A 26 -4.52 -15.62 42.36
CA PHE A 26 -3.53 -16.37 41.59
C PHE A 26 -2.40 -15.49 41.03
N GLU A 27 -1.32 -16.16 40.61
CA GLU A 27 -0.15 -15.60 39.93
C GLU A 27 -0.03 -16.22 38.53
N VAL A 28 0.49 -15.43 37.58
CA VAL A 28 0.83 -15.89 36.23
C VAL A 28 2.30 -15.60 35.99
N GLU A 29 3.04 -16.58 35.53
CA GLU A 29 4.49 -16.50 35.38
C GLU A 29 4.96 -17.11 34.05
N LYS A 30 6.23 -16.84 33.71
CA LYS A 30 6.97 -17.53 32.64
C LYS A 30 6.31 -17.48 31.25
N PHE A 31 5.59 -16.39 30.95
CA PHE A 31 4.99 -16.24 29.63
C PHE A 31 6.06 -16.14 28.53
N ASN A 32 6.07 -17.13 27.65
CA ASN A 32 6.89 -17.19 26.46
C ASN A 32 5.96 -17.37 25.25
N PRO A 33 5.73 -16.32 24.43
CA PRO A 33 4.83 -16.39 23.28
C PRO A 33 5.40 -17.21 22.10
N LEU A 34 6.70 -17.53 22.11
CA LEU A 34 7.40 -18.10 20.96
C LEU A 34 8.25 -19.31 21.38
N SER A 35 7.71 -20.22 22.20
CA SER A 35 8.48 -21.32 22.80
C SER A 35 9.02 -22.34 21.80
N ASN A 36 8.40 -22.45 20.62
CA ASN A 36 8.87 -23.32 19.53
C ASN A 36 9.63 -22.57 18.42
N TYR A 37 10.02 -21.30 18.63
CA TYR A 37 10.70 -20.49 17.63
C TYR A 37 11.98 -19.88 18.20
N ASN A 38 13.10 -19.97 17.47
CA ASN A 38 14.42 -19.62 17.99
C ASN A 38 15.26 -18.71 17.08
N THR A 39 14.76 -18.29 15.92
CA THR A 39 15.46 -17.33 15.05
C THR A 39 15.43 -15.93 15.67
N LYS A 40 16.58 -15.45 16.16
CA LYS A 40 16.70 -14.20 16.92
C LYS A 40 17.44 -13.12 16.13
N LYS A 41 16.96 -11.87 16.21
CA LYS A 41 17.70 -10.65 15.89
C LYS A 41 18.62 -10.23 17.04
N ASN A 42 18.08 -10.36 18.25
CA ASN A 42 18.73 -10.03 19.53
C ASN A 42 18.01 -10.80 20.65
N ASP A 43 18.38 -10.55 21.91
CA ASP A 43 17.88 -11.33 23.06
C ASP A 43 16.36 -11.37 23.20
N SER A 44 15.66 -10.30 22.78
CA SER A 44 14.20 -10.16 22.93
C SER A 44 13.44 -10.15 21.62
N THR A 45 14.10 -10.03 20.47
CA THR A 45 13.44 -9.89 19.16
C THR A 45 13.72 -11.09 18.29
N PHE A 46 12.67 -11.77 17.86
CA PHE A 46 12.71 -12.89 16.92
C PHE A 46 12.45 -12.38 15.49
N LEU A 47 13.01 -13.05 14.48
CA LEU A 47 12.89 -12.67 13.08
C LEU A 47 12.16 -13.74 12.30
N ILE A 48 11.15 -13.37 11.52
CA ILE A 48 10.54 -14.27 10.54
C ILE A 48 10.29 -13.53 9.22
N THR A 49 10.75 -14.12 8.10
CA THR A 49 10.34 -13.69 6.77
C THR A 49 9.14 -14.53 6.34
N THR A 50 8.05 -13.89 5.93
CA THR A 50 6.79 -14.53 5.55
C THR A 50 6.96 -15.53 4.40
N ASP A 51 6.19 -16.61 4.43
CA ASP A 51 6.01 -17.49 3.28
C ASP A 51 4.84 -16.98 2.44
N LEU A 52 5.15 -16.47 1.24
CA LEU A 52 4.19 -15.81 0.35
C LEU A 52 3.61 -16.73 -0.73
N SER A 53 3.98 -18.01 -0.74
CA SER A 53 3.75 -18.90 -1.88
C SER A 53 2.28 -19.10 -2.29
N ASN A 54 1.33 -18.79 -1.39
CA ASN A 54 -0.11 -18.83 -1.64
C ASN A 54 -0.83 -17.50 -1.32
N SER A 55 -0.07 -16.45 -1.01
CA SER A 55 -0.62 -15.23 -0.41
C SER A 55 -1.37 -14.33 -1.36
N VAL A 56 -1.21 -14.52 -2.67
CA VAL A 56 -1.98 -13.83 -3.69
C VAL A 56 -3.48 -14.14 -3.57
N LEU A 57 -3.84 -15.40 -3.29
CA LEU A 57 -5.24 -15.83 -3.22
C LEU A 57 -5.77 -15.88 -1.79
N TYR A 58 -4.96 -16.35 -0.85
CA TYR A 58 -5.41 -16.64 0.51
C TYR A 58 -4.94 -15.62 1.54
N GLY A 59 -4.08 -14.69 1.15
CA GLY A 59 -3.44 -13.75 2.07
C GLY A 59 -2.26 -14.35 2.82
N ILE A 60 -1.65 -13.54 3.67
CA ILE A 60 -0.45 -13.91 4.41
C ILE A 60 -0.83 -14.59 5.74
N GLU A 61 -0.10 -15.67 6.03
CA GLU A 61 -0.20 -16.47 7.25
C GLU A 61 1.19 -16.62 7.89
N ILE A 62 1.27 -16.42 9.21
CA ILE A 62 2.54 -16.41 9.93
C ILE A 62 2.39 -17.18 11.25
N PRO A 63 3.05 -18.35 11.41
CA PRO A 63 3.85 -19.06 10.42
C PRO A 63 2.99 -19.96 9.53
N THR A 64 3.50 -20.35 8.36
CA THR A 64 2.95 -21.45 7.55
C THR A 64 3.57 -22.79 7.95
N VAL A 65 3.04 -23.89 7.41
CA VAL A 65 3.61 -25.24 7.57
C VAL A 65 5.02 -25.39 6.99
N LYS A 66 5.45 -24.48 6.10
CA LYS A 66 6.82 -24.44 5.59
C LYS A 66 7.80 -23.79 6.57
N GLN A 67 7.29 -22.98 7.49
CA GLN A 67 8.10 -22.24 8.46
C GLN A 67 8.17 -22.93 9.82
N LEU A 68 7.07 -23.55 10.27
CA LEU A 68 7.01 -24.29 11.52
C LEU A 68 6.12 -25.54 11.41
N PRO A 69 6.39 -26.61 12.18
CA PRO A 69 5.49 -27.75 12.29
C PRO A 69 4.07 -27.28 12.68
N ASN A 70 3.05 -27.81 12.00
CA ASN A 70 1.64 -27.41 12.13
C ASN A 70 1.32 -25.95 11.75
N GLY A 71 2.31 -25.18 11.29
CA GLY A 71 2.16 -23.76 10.96
C GLY A 71 1.65 -22.92 12.13
N LYS A 72 2.09 -23.17 13.36
CA LYS A 72 1.68 -22.34 14.50
C LYS A 72 2.87 -22.03 15.40
N PHE A 73 2.87 -20.82 15.96
CA PHE A 73 3.70 -20.52 17.11
C PHE A 73 3.11 -21.20 18.33
N THR A 74 3.98 -21.71 19.19
CA THR A 74 3.61 -22.27 20.48
C THR A 74 3.93 -21.26 21.56
N PHE A 75 3.00 -21.07 22.49
CA PHE A 75 3.23 -20.26 23.68
C PHE A 75 3.03 -21.06 24.95
N GLU A 76 3.76 -20.66 25.98
CA GLU A 76 3.79 -21.33 27.28
C GLU A 76 3.72 -20.30 28.41
N PHE A 77 3.05 -20.66 29.50
CA PHE A 77 3.01 -19.88 30.75
C PHE A 77 2.63 -20.79 31.92
N SER A 78 2.77 -20.30 33.14
CA SER A 78 2.37 -21.02 34.36
C SER A 78 1.34 -20.22 35.14
N ILE A 79 0.33 -20.90 35.68
CA ILE A 79 -0.65 -20.35 36.62
C ILE A 79 -0.40 -20.98 37.98
N LYS A 80 -0.23 -20.16 39.01
CA LYS A 80 -0.15 -20.60 40.39
C LYS A 80 -1.38 -20.12 41.15
N ASN A 81 -2.22 -21.05 41.57
CA ASN A 81 -3.42 -20.76 42.34
C ASN A 81 -3.07 -20.62 43.82
N ASN A 82 -3.38 -19.46 44.41
CA ASN A 82 -3.16 -19.17 45.82
C ASN A 82 -4.47 -19.18 46.62
N GLY A 83 -5.59 -19.51 45.96
CA GLY A 83 -6.93 -19.57 46.55
C GLY A 83 -7.51 -21.00 46.56
N ALA A 84 -8.83 -21.09 46.56
CA ALA A 84 -9.53 -22.37 46.45
C ALA A 84 -9.35 -22.98 45.05
N PRO A 85 -9.41 -24.32 44.90
CA PRO A 85 -9.39 -24.98 43.60
C PRO A 85 -10.46 -24.39 42.67
N GLN A 86 -10.03 -23.91 41.51
CA GLN A 86 -10.90 -23.25 40.55
C GLN A 86 -10.37 -23.39 39.11
N GLN A 87 -11.24 -23.14 38.13
CA GLN A 87 -10.84 -22.97 36.74
C GLN A 87 -10.40 -21.53 36.48
N PHE A 88 -9.42 -21.39 35.60
CA PHE A 88 -9.01 -20.11 35.02
C PHE A 88 -9.23 -20.10 33.52
N PHE A 89 -9.33 -18.90 32.96
CA PHE A 89 -9.59 -18.66 31.56
C PHE A 89 -8.45 -17.83 30.98
N TYR A 90 -7.99 -18.15 29.78
CA TYR A 90 -6.87 -17.43 29.16
C TYR A 90 -7.11 -17.08 27.70
N LYS A 91 -6.48 -15.97 27.28
CA LYS A 91 -6.42 -15.53 25.89
C LYS A 91 -5.12 -14.81 25.57
N LEU A 92 -4.57 -15.13 24.40
CA LEU A 92 -3.42 -14.46 23.82
C LEU A 92 -3.89 -13.43 22.80
N TYR A 93 -3.35 -12.22 22.86
CA TYR A 93 -3.50 -11.20 21.83
C TYR A 93 -2.13 -10.84 21.24
N TYR A 94 -2.11 -10.48 19.96
CA TYR A 94 -0.94 -9.90 19.30
C TYR A 94 -1.30 -8.57 18.65
N GLN A 95 -0.34 -7.66 18.55
CA GLN A 95 -0.49 -6.36 17.88
C GLN A 95 0.79 -5.99 17.12
N ASN A 96 0.64 -5.45 15.90
CA ASN A 96 1.73 -4.79 15.19
C ASN A 96 2.02 -3.43 15.84
N GLU A 97 3.26 -3.20 16.22
CA GLU A 97 3.74 -2.01 16.91
C GLU A 97 4.45 -1.03 15.98
N SER A 98 4.93 -1.48 14.81
CA SER A 98 5.65 -0.60 13.87
C SER A 98 4.74 0.43 13.21
N TYR A 99 3.51 0.03 12.88
CA TYR A 99 2.57 0.83 12.10
C TYR A 99 1.24 0.95 12.84
N LYS A 100 1.30 1.41 14.10
CA LYS A 100 0.12 1.63 14.95
C LYS A 100 -0.10 3.11 15.22
N TRP A 101 -1.35 3.44 15.52
CA TRP A 101 -1.68 4.60 16.34
C TRP A 101 -1.33 4.31 17.79
N GLU A 102 -1.04 5.37 18.55
CA GLU A 102 -0.80 5.21 19.98
C GLU A 102 -2.02 4.61 20.68
N ASN A 103 -1.77 3.81 21.72
CA ASN A 103 -2.87 3.18 22.45
C ASN A 103 -3.66 4.30 23.17
N GLY A 104 -4.98 4.29 23.04
CA GLY A 104 -5.86 5.35 23.54
C GLY A 104 -6.10 6.49 22.53
N ASP A 105 -5.42 6.50 21.38
CA ASP A 105 -5.81 7.36 20.26
C ASP A 105 -7.19 6.97 19.72
N SER A 106 -7.96 7.93 19.24
CA SER A 106 -9.26 7.69 18.61
C SER A 106 -9.24 6.69 17.43
N LEU A 107 -8.06 6.49 16.82
CA LEU A 107 -7.84 5.59 15.69
C LEU A 107 -7.08 4.31 16.08
N ASP A 108 -6.85 4.04 17.36
CA ASP A 108 -6.16 2.82 17.82
C ASP A 108 -6.92 1.52 17.47
N THR A 109 -8.21 1.64 17.16
CA THR A 109 -9.07 0.57 16.66
C THR A 109 -8.71 0.15 15.23
N GLU A 110 -7.99 1.00 14.49
CA GLU A 110 -7.42 0.70 13.17
C GLU A 110 -6.10 -0.08 13.25
N ASN A 111 -5.53 -0.25 14.45
CA ASN A 111 -4.31 -1.03 14.63
C ASN A 111 -4.52 -2.48 14.17
N PHE A 112 -3.45 -3.11 13.69
CA PHE A 112 -3.49 -4.52 13.32
C PHE A 112 -3.26 -5.36 14.57
N TYR A 113 -4.30 -6.02 15.06
CA TYR A 113 -4.24 -6.92 16.21
C TYR A 113 -5.14 -8.14 15.99
N GLY A 114 -4.85 -9.22 16.71
CA GLY A 114 -5.59 -10.48 16.63
C GLY A 114 -5.39 -11.35 17.87
N SER A 115 -5.92 -12.57 17.81
CA SER A 115 -5.82 -13.56 18.90
C SER A 115 -5.71 -14.97 18.34
N TRP A 116 -6.79 -15.75 18.36
CA TRP A 116 -6.88 -17.06 17.75
C TRP A 116 -7.09 -16.98 16.24
N ASP A 117 -6.84 -18.09 15.56
CA ASP A 117 -7.16 -18.28 14.13
C ASP A 117 -8.67 -18.47 13.86
N VAL A 118 -9.42 -18.82 14.90
CA VAL A 118 -10.90 -18.93 14.92
C VAL A 118 -11.47 -17.80 15.77
N VAL A 119 -12.17 -16.85 15.16
CA VAL A 119 -12.59 -15.59 15.81
C VAL A 119 -13.71 -15.80 16.84
N GLU A 120 -14.52 -16.84 16.64
CA GLU A 120 -15.58 -17.27 17.55
C GLU A 120 -15.02 -17.80 18.88
N MET A 121 -13.73 -18.16 18.90
CA MET A 121 -13.07 -18.60 20.12
C MET A 121 -12.83 -17.39 21.04
N GLU A 122 -13.50 -17.38 22.19
CA GLU A 122 -13.28 -16.36 23.22
C GLU A 122 -12.09 -16.74 24.10
N TYR A 123 -12.27 -16.97 25.40
CA TYR A 123 -11.23 -17.45 26.29
C TYR A 123 -11.27 -18.97 26.39
N LYS A 124 -10.11 -19.63 26.42
CA LYS A 124 -10.02 -21.07 26.69
C LYS A 124 -10.01 -21.30 28.20
N SER A 125 -10.69 -22.34 28.67
CA SER A 125 -10.67 -22.74 30.07
C SER A 125 -9.53 -23.71 30.35
N THR A 126 -9.01 -23.63 31.56
CA THR A 126 -8.12 -24.62 32.15
C THR A 126 -8.93 -25.69 32.90
N PRO A 127 -8.34 -26.86 33.18
CA PRO A 127 -8.83 -27.74 34.24
C PRO A 127 -8.89 -27.01 35.59
N ILE A 128 -9.56 -27.59 36.58
CA ILE A 128 -9.50 -27.07 37.96
C ILE A 128 -8.04 -27.15 38.44
N ILE A 129 -7.47 -26.02 38.85
CA ILE A 129 -6.10 -25.91 39.34
C ILE A 129 -6.12 -25.84 40.86
N GLU A 130 -5.52 -26.83 41.53
CA GLU A 130 -5.35 -26.79 42.99
C GLU A 130 -4.17 -25.94 43.41
N LYS A 131 -3.03 -26.08 42.72
CA LYS A 131 -1.77 -25.40 43.09
C LYS A 131 -1.09 -24.72 41.90
N GLU A 132 -0.71 -25.49 40.89
CA GLU A 132 0.02 -24.95 39.73
C GLU A 132 -0.31 -25.73 38.45
N LEU A 133 -0.35 -25.03 37.32
CA LEU A 133 -0.49 -25.63 35.99
C LEU A 133 0.46 -24.93 35.02
N ALA A 134 1.25 -25.71 34.28
CA ALA A 134 1.91 -25.24 33.08
C ALA A 134 0.94 -25.37 31.89
N VAL A 135 0.68 -24.26 31.21
CA VAL A 135 -0.17 -24.20 30.03
C VAL A 135 0.70 -24.10 28.79
N LYS A 136 0.36 -24.89 27.77
CA LYS A 136 1.00 -24.90 26.45
C LYS A 136 -0.07 -24.90 25.38
N ASP A 137 -0.01 -23.95 24.47
CA ASP A 137 -1.01 -23.79 23.42
C ASP A 137 -0.38 -23.08 22.20
N SER A 138 -1.17 -22.79 21.16
CA SER A 138 -0.64 -22.30 19.89
C SER A 138 -1.52 -21.25 19.21
N PHE A 139 -0.90 -20.44 18.36
CA PHE A 139 -1.58 -19.40 17.58
C PHE A 139 -0.89 -19.16 16.23
N ARG A 140 -1.55 -18.37 15.38
CA ARG A 140 -1.07 -17.91 14.08
C ARG A 140 -1.51 -16.46 13.88
N ILE A 141 -0.67 -15.66 13.23
CA ILE A 141 -1.02 -14.32 12.75
C ILE A 141 -1.53 -14.47 11.31
N ILE A 142 -2.75 -13.98 11.05
CA ILE A 142 -3.44 -14.17 9.76
C ILE A 142 -4.06 -12.87 9.28
N GLY A 143 -4.25 -12.74 7.97
CA GLY A 143 -5.02 -11.64 7.39
C GLY A 143 -6.48 -11.65 7.87
N ASN A 144 -7.09 -10.46 7.93
CA ASN A 144 -8.41 -10.22 8.52
C ASN A 144 -8.64 -10.96 9.87
N PRO A 145 -7.83 -10.70 10.90
CA PRO A 145 -7.84 -11.47 12.15
C PRO A 145 -9.10 -11.25 13.00
N ARG A 146 -9.92 -10.24 12.68
CA ARG A 146 -11.20 -9.93 13.34
C ARG A 146 -12.43 -10.47 12.59
N ASP A 147 -12.22 -11.20 11.50
CA ASP A 147 -13.30 -11.73 10.67
C ASP A 147 -14.30 -10.66 10.17
N GLU A 148 -13.81 -9.47 9.81
CA GLU A 148 -14.70 -8.39 9.42
C GLU A 148 -15.37 -8.70 8.08
N LYS A 149 -16.71 -8.66 8.06
CA LYS A 149 -17.51 -8.97 6.86
C LYS A 149 -17.24 -8.05 5.67
N LEU A 150 -16.68 -6.87 5.90
CA LEU A 150 -16.24 -5.97 4.82
C LEU A 150 -15.17 -6.64 3.92
N TYR A 151 -14.34 -7.53 4.45
CA TYR A 151 -13.31 -8.24 3.68
C TYR A 151 -13.79 -9.59 3.15
N TYR A 152 -15.09 -9.89 3.22
CA TYR A 152 -15.62 -11.09 2.59
C TYR A 152 -15.71 -10.90 1.08
N GLY A 153 -15.71 -12.00 0.33
CA GLY A 153 -15.63 -12.01 -1.12
C GLY A 153 -16.10 -13.33 -1.72
N ALA A 154 -16.01 -13.42 -3.04
CA ALA A 154 -16.10 -14.69 -3.75
C ALA A 154 -14.96 -15.64 -3.35
N ASP A 155 -15.23 -16.94 -3.44
CA ASP A 155 -14.25 -18.01 -3.30
C ASP A 155 -13.01 -17.75 -4.19
N PRO A 156 -11.81 -17.51 -3.61
CA PRO A 156 -10.59 -17.26 -4.38
C PRO A 156 -10.24 -18.35 -5.39
N GLU A 157 -10.72 -19.58 -5.17
CA GLU A 157 -10.52 -20.72 -6.06
C GLU A 157 -11.40 -20.66 -7.30
N LYS A 158 -12.59 -20.06 -7.17
CA LYS A 158 -13.59 -19.96 -8.27
C LYS A 158 -13.49 -18.64 -9.03
N THR A 159 -12.75 -17.67 -8.50
CA THR A 159 -12.47 -16.38 -9.16
C THR A 159 -11.32 -16.51 -10.16
N PHE A 160 -11.54 -17.27 -11.22
CA PHE A 160 -10.63 -17.38 -12.35
C PHE A 160 -11.35 -17.10 -13.66
N MET A 161 -10.88 -16.08 -14.38
CA MET A 161 -11.42 -15.75 -15.68
C MET A 161 -10.84 -16.70 -16.73
N ASN A 162 -11.71 -17.53 -17.30
CA ASN A 162 -11.42 -18.41 -18.43
C ASN A 162 -12.39 -18.13 -19.60
N ASP A 163 -12.06 -18.66 -20.76
CA ASP A 163 -12.82 -18.39 -21.99
C ASP A 163 -14.26 -18.93 -21.94
N SER A 164 -14.54 -19.98 -21.15
CA SER A 164 -15.88 -20.50 -20.95
C SER A 164 -16.75 -19.54 -20.14
N LEU A 165 -16.20 -18.99 -19.04
CA LEU A 165 -16.87 -17.99 -18.23
C LEU A 165 -17.18 -16.74 -19.05
N LEU A 166 -16.19 -16.25 -19.80
CA LEU A 166 -16.34 -15.10 -20.69
C LEU A 166 -17.44 -15.31 -21.73
N LYS A 167 -17.46 -16.45 -22.43
CA LYS A 167 -18.52 -16.78 -23.40
C LYS A 167 -19.90 -16.82 -22.75
N GLY A 168 -20.00 -17.32 -21.52
CA GLY A 168 -21.24 -17.31 -20.74
C GLY A 168 -21.75 -15.91 -20.47
N PHE A 169 -20.88 -14.99 -20.04
CA PHE A 169 -21.25 -13.60 -19.80
C PHE A 169 -21.57 -12.84 -21.09
N ILE A 170 -20.83 -13.05 -22.19
CA ILE A 170 -21.16 -12.47 -23.50
C ILE A 170 -22.57 -12.91 -23.94
N LYS A 171 -22.91 -14.20 -23.77
CA LYS A 171 -24.25 -14.71 -24.08
C LYS A 171 -25.32 -14.03 -23.22
N LYS A 172 -25.06 -13.85 -21.92
CA LYS A 172 -25.96 -13.17 -20.99
C LYS A 172 -26.21 -11.72 -21.44
N VAL A 173 -25.14 -10.97 -21.66
CA VAL A 173 -25.20 -9.57 -22.13
C VAL A 173 -26.05 -9.46 -23.40
N ASN A 174 -25.81 -10.34 -24.37
CA ASN A 174 -26.56 -10.33 -25.64
C ASN A 174 -28.02 -10.79 -25.53
N SER A 175 -28.43 -11.38 -24.40
CA SER A 175 -29.81 -11.82 -24.18
C SER A 175 -30.72 -10.76 -23.55
N GLU A 176 -30.14 -9.66 -23.06
CA GLU A 176 -30.87 -8.59 -22.36
C GLU A 176 -30.99 -7.35 -23.27
N SER A 177 -32.18 -7.08 -23.80
CA SER A 177 -32.42 -6.03 -24.82
C SER A 177 -31.97 -4.64 -24.39
N ASP A 178 -32.24 -4.27 -23.13
CA ASP A 178 -31.94 -2.95 -22.60
C ASP A 178 -30.43 -2.76 -22.44
N TRP A 179 -29.71 -3.84 -22.09
CA TRP A 179 -28.26 -3.83 -21.99
C TRP A 179 -27.62 -3.70 -23.37
N VAL A 180 -28.12 -4.44 -24.36
CA VAL A 180 -27.66 -4.32 -25.75
C VAL A 180 -27.82 -2.89 -26.28
N GLU A 181 -28.92 -2.21 -25.96
CA GLU A 181 -29.10 -0.81 -26.37
C GLU A 181 -28.09 0.12 -25.69
N SER A 182 -27.86 -0.06 -24.38
CA SER A 182 -26.79 0.67 -23.66
C SER A 182 -25.41 0.45 -24.31
N ILE A 183 -25.11 -0.78 -24.72
CA ILE A 183 -23.85 -1.14 -25.39
C ILE A 183 -23.68 -0.39 -26.70
N LYS A 184 -24.73 -0.30 -27.54
CA LYS A 184 -24.64 0.47 -28.79
C LYS A 184 -24.29 1.93 -28.54
N GLN A 185 -24.93 2.54 -27.55
CA GLN A 185 -24.66 3.93 -27.18
C GLN A 185 -23.22 4.11 -26.68
N LYS A 186 -22.74 3.21 -25.80
CA LYS A 186 -21.35 3.21 -25.33
C LYS A 186 -20.35 3.00 -26.47
N ALA A 187 -20.62 2.07 -27.39
CA ALA A 187 -19.76 1.78 -28.52
C ALA A 187 -19.59 2.99 -29.45
N ILE A 188 -20.68 3.73 -29.72
CA ILE A 188 -20.65 5.00 -30.46
C ILE A 188 -19.79 6.03 -29.72
N GLY A 189 -20.03 6.23 -28.42
CA GLY A 189 -19.26 7.19 -27.61
C GLY A 189 -17.77 6.87 -27.55
N ASN A 190 -17.43 5.58 -27.43
CA ASN A 190 -16.05 5.09 -27.34
C ASN A 190 -15.37 4.91 -28.69
N LYS A 191 -16.10 5.06 -29.81
CA LYS A 191 -15.61 4.84 -31.18
C LYS A 191 -15.02 3.43 -31.39
N ILE A 192 -15.69 2.41 -30.87
CA ILE A 192 -15.33 1.00 -31.04
C ILE A 192 -16.50 0.20 -31.61
N SER A 193 -16.26 -1.04 -32.02
CA SER A 193 -17.34 -1.91 -32.51
C SER A 193 -18.26 -2.36 -31.36
N ILE A 194 -19.49 -2.73 -31.70
CA ILE A 194 -20.45 -3.27 -30.72
C ILE A 194 -19.87 -4.53 -30.07
N GLU A 195 -19.21 -5.39 -30.84
CA GLU A 195 -18.59 -6.62 -30.35
C GLU A 195 -17.48 -6.34 -29.32
N GLU A 196 -16.63 -5.34 -29.58
CA GLU A 196 -15.59 -4.92 -28.63
C GLU A 196 -16.22 -4.38 -27.34
N GLN A 197 -17.24 -3.54 -27.45
CA GLN A 197 -17.93 -3.02 -26.28
C GLN A 197 -18.62 -4.14 -25.49
N THR A 198 -19.29 -5.10 -26.15
CA THR A 198 -19.88 -6.27 -25.51
C THR A 198 -18.82 -7.09 -24.75
N TYR A 199 -17.64 -7.27 -25.33
CA TYR A 199 -16.53 -7.95 -24.66
C TYR A 199 -16.10 -7.19 -23.39
N LEU A 200 -15.94 -5.87 -23.45
CA LEU A 200 -15.58 -5.05 -22.29
C LEU A 200 -16.65 -5.08 -21.18
N GLU A 201 -17.93 -5.05 -21.53
CA GLU A 201 -19.02 -5.20 -20.55
C GLU A 201 -19.03 -6.60 -19.90
N ALA A 202 -18.70 -7.65 -20.65
CA ALA A 202 -18.58 -9.00 -20.10
C ALA A 202 -17.42 -9.10 -19.10
N LEU A 203 -16.25 -8.52 -19.42
CA LEU A 203 -15.13 -8.45 -18.47
C LEU A 203 -15.50 -7.67 -17.21
N TRP A 204 -16.13 -6.51 -17.35
CA TRP A 204 -16.60 -5.71 -16.22
C TRP A 204 -17.59 -6.49 -15.34
N SER A 205 -18.50 -7.23 -15.96
CA SER A 205 -19.50 -8.04 -15.25
C SER A 205 -18.87 -9.18 -14.46
N ILE A 206 -17.84 -9.82 -15.02
CA ILE A 206 -17.06 -10.86 -14.35
C ILE A 206 -16.32 -10.27 -13.14
N ASP A 207 -15.58 -9.18 -13.32
CA ASP A 207 -14.83 -8.53 -12.23
C ASP A 207 -15.78 -8.09 -11.11
N ASN A 208 -16.91 -7.45 -11.46
CA ASN A 208 -17.93 -7.05 -10.50
C ASN A 208 -18.50 -8.26 -9.73
N SER A 209 -18.78 -9.38 -10.41
CA SER A 209 -19.29 -10.59 -9.75
C SER A 209 -18.33 -11.16 -8.70
N PHE A 210 -17.01 -11.09 -8.96
CA PHE A 210 -15.97 -11.53 -8.02
C PHE A 210 -15.87 -10.64 -6.78
N GLN A 211 -16.29 -9.37 -6.89
CA GLN A 211 -16.28 -8.40 -5.78
C GLN A 211 -17.55 -8.44 -4.93
N THR A 212 -18.69 -8.81 -5.49
CA THR A 212 -20.00 -8.71 -4.81
C THR A 212 -20.42 -9.92 -4.00
N ASP A 213 -19.86 -11.10 -4.28
CA ASP A 213 -20.05 -12.27 -3.40
C ASP A 213 -19.42 -11.99 -2.02
N SER A 214 -20.02 -12.51 -0.96
CA SER A 214 -19.62 -12.25 0.44
C SER A 214 -19.56 -13.52 1.28
N VAL A 215 -19.32 -14.68 0.65
CA VAL A 215 -19.33 -15.99 1.33
C VAL A 215 -17.99 -16.31 2.00
N TYR A 216 -16.86 -15.95 1.38
CA TYR A 216 -15.52 -16.34 1.86
C TYR A 216 -14.79 -15.18 2.53
N ASN A 217 -14.10 -15.46 3.64
CA ASN A 217 -13.19 -14.49 4.26
C ASN A 217 -11.92 -14.35 3.40
N ASN A 218 -11.90 -13.32 2.55
CA ASN A 218 -10.78 -13.05 1.65
C ASN A 218 -9.67 -12.33 2.42
N ARG A 219 -8.93 -13.09 3.23
CA ARG A 219 -7.88 -12.58 4.15
C ARG A 219 -6.82 -11.72 3.45
N TYR A 220 -6.57 -11.93 2.16
CA TYR A 220 -5.66 -11.10 1.36
C TYR A 220 -6.07 -9.62 1.29
N LYS A 221 -7.35 -9.29 1.52
CA LYS A 221 -7.86 -7.90 1.52
C LYS A 221 -7.43 -7.11 2.76
N ARG A 222 -6.90 -7.79 3.78
CA ARG A 222 -6.30 -7.16 4.98
C ARG A 222 -5.15 -8.03 5.50
N ASN A 223 -4.04 -8.01 4.79
CA ASN A 223 -2.85 -8.76 5.19
C ASN A 223 -2.30 -8.27 6.56
N PRO A 224 -1.59 -9.13 7.31
CA PRO A 224 -0.72 -8.70 8.40
C PRO A 224 0.23 -7.59 7.95
N ARG A 225 0.48 -6.64 8.85
CA ARG A 225 1.45 -5.56 8.63
C ARG A 225 2.85 -6.10 8.91
N MET A 226 3.82 -5.70 8.10
CA MET A 226 5.22 -6.02 8.41
C MET A 226 5.70 -5.19 9.61
N GLY A 227 6.82 -5.59 10.21
CA GLY A 227 7.41 -4.93 11.37
C GLY A 227 7.27 -5.73 12.66
N ASN A 228 7.33 -5.04 13.80
CA ASN A 228 7.42 -5.68 15.11
C ASN A 228 6.04 -5.99 15.67
N TYR A 229 5.87 -7.19 16.21
CA TYR A 229 4.70 -7.61 16.96
C TYR A 229 5.01 -7.81 18.44
N LYS A 230 4.09 -7.37 19.29
CA LYS A 230 4.06 -7.70 20.72
C LYS A 230 2.93 -8.65 21.05
N PHE A 231 3.07 -9.33 22.19
CA PHE A 231 2.14 -10.34 22.67
C PHE A 231 1.65 -10.02 24.07
N LEU A 232 0.34 -10.09 24.26
CA LEU A 232 -0.36 -9.84 25.52
C LEU A 232 -1.11 -11.10 25.92
N LEU A 233 -0.78 -11.68 27.07
CA LEU A 233 -1.52 -12.77 27.66
C LEU A 233 -2.45 -12.21 28.75
N VAL A 234 -3.73 -12.56 28.68
CA VAL A 234 -4.73 -12.26 29.70
C VAL A 234 -5.22 -13.56 30.30
N VAL A 235 -5.16 -13.66 31.63
CA VAL A 235 -5.67 -14.79 32.40
C VAL A 235 -6.64 -14.26 33.44
N CYS A 236 -7.82 -14.85 33.58
CA CYS A 236 -8.81 -14.43 34.57
C CYS A 236 -9.49 -15.61 35.25
N ASP A 237 -10.00 -15.38 36.46
CA ASP A 237 -10.98 -16.26 37.09
C ASP A 237 -12.39 -16.01 36.52
N GLY A 238 -13.40 -16.74 37.00
CA GLY A 238 -14.78 -16.58 36.52
C GLY A 238 -15.36 -15.19 36.77
N VAL A 239 -14.98 -14.54 37.88
CA VAL A 239 -15.42 -13.18 38.22
C VAL A 239 -14.80 -12.18 37.24
N GLY A 240 -13.50 -12.25 37.02
CA GLY A 240 -12.80 -11.44 36.03
C GLY A 240 -13.40 -11.60 34.64
N LEU A 241 -13.58 -12.85 34.18
CA LEU A 241 -14.15 -13.14 32.85
C LEU A 241 -15.52 -12.50 32.66
N SER A 242 -16.41 -12.59 33.67
CA SER A 242 -17.76 -12.00 33.59
C SER A 242 -17.79 -10.48 33.44
N LYS A 243 -16.72 -9.78 33.87
CA LYS A 243 -16.62 -8.33 33.82
C LYS A 243 -15.94 -7.81 32.54
N ILE A 244 -15.29 -8.69 31.77
CA ILE A 244 -14.72 -8.32 30.46
C ILE A 244 -15.88 -8.06 29.47
N PRO A 245 -15.87 -6.96 28.69
CA PRO A 245 -16.85 -6.73 27.64
C PRO A 245 -16.79 -7.77 26.51
N ASP A 246 -17.92 -8.06 25.89
CA ASP A 246 -18.02 -9.08 24.83
C ASP A 246 -17.20 -8.74 23.58
N ASP A 247 -17.07 -7.47 23.24
CA ASP A 247 -16.24 -6.95 22.14
C ASP A 247 -14.73 -7.03 22.44
N VAL A 248 -14.35 -7.24 23.71
CA VAL A 248 -12.97 -7.55 24.11
C VAL A 248 -12.75 -9.06 24.19
N LYS A 249 -13.75 -9.83 24.66
CA LYS A 249 -13.70 -11.32 24.64
C LYS A 249 -13.61 -11.86 23.22
N SER A 250 -14.44 -11.34 22.32
CA SER A 250 -14.45 -11.68 20.90
C SER A 250 -14.04 -10.47 20.08
N ILE A 251 -12.82 -10.50 19.55
CA ILE A 251 -12.22 -9.41 18.77
C ILE A 251 -12.95 -9.11 17.45
N GLY A 252 -13.88 -9.98 17.03
CA GLY A 252 -14.74 -9.77 15.86
C GLY A 252 -16.04 -9.03 16.17
N LYS A 253 -16.38 -8.83 17.45
CA LYS A 253 -17.55 -8.07 17.87
C LYS A 253 -17.20 -6.58 17.98
N LYS A 254 -18.20 -5.74 17.69
CA LYS A 254 -18.14 -4.29 17.90
C LYS A 254 -18.87 -3.94 19.19
N ASN A 255 -18.43 -2.89 19.86
CA ASN A 255 -19.13 -2.31 21.00
C ASN A 255 -20.45 -1.64 20.57
N GLU A 256 -21.20 -1.15 21.56
CA GLU A 256 -22.50 -0.48 21.37
C GLU A 256 -22.43 0.76 20.44
N LYS A 257 -21.24 1.37 20.29
CA LYS A 257 -21.00 2.51 19.40
C LYS A 257 -20.63 2.08 17.97
N GLY A 258 -20.64 0.78 17.67
CA GLY A 258 -20.29 0.24 16.35
C GLY A 258 -18.79 0.19 16.06
N ASN A 259 -17.93 0.34 17.08
CA ASN A 259 -16.48 0.33 16.97
C ASN A 259 -15.88 -0.96 17.53
N PHE A 260 -14.74 -1.39 16.99
CA PHE A 260 -13.95 -2.44 17.64
C PHE A 260 -13.20 -1.87 18.85
N THR A 261 -12.91 -2.70 19.84
CA THR A 261 -12.11 -2.30 20.99
C THR A 261 -10.73 -2.93 20.91
N ASN A 262 -9.68 -2.10 20.97
CA ASN A 262 -8.31 -2.58 20.97
C ASN A 262 -7.98 -3.24 22.33
N PRO A 263 -7.64 -4.55 22.37
CA PRO A 263 -7.37 -5.26 23.63
C PRO A 263 -6.12 -4.73 24.35
N PHE A 264 -5.11 -4.23 23.62
CA PHE A 264 -3.93 -3.62 24.24
C PHE A 264 -4.31 -2.35 24.99
N THR A 265 -5.13 -1.49 24.39
CA THR A 265 -5.63 -0.28 25.06
C THR A 265 -6.51 -0.62 26.25
N TYR A 266 -7.46 -1.54 26.09
CA TYR A 266 -8.38 -1.94 27.16
C TYR A 266 -7.63 -2.46 28.40
N PHE A 267 -6.73 -3.44 28.22
CA PHE A 267 -6.06 -4.11 29.34
C PHE A 267 -4.86 -3.35 29.91
N LEU A 268 -4.22 -2.46 29.14
CA LEU A 268 -3.03 -1.73 29.62
C LEU A 268 -3.35 -0.31 30.14
N MET A 269 -4.46 0.28 29.71
CA MET A 269 -4.75 1.70 29.98
C MET A 269 -6.13 1.95 30.59
N ASN A 270 -7.16 1.25 30.14
CA ASN A 270 -8.55 1.57 30.50
C ASN A 270 -9.07 0.68 31.65
N GLU A 271 -10.37 0.36 31.67
CA GLU A 271 -11.03 -0.37 32.76
C GLU A 271 -10.41 -1.75 32.99
N GLY A 272 -9.84 -2.37 31.95
CA GLY A 272 -9.16 -3.66 32.02
C GLY A 272 -7.87 -3.65 32.84
N LYS A 273 -7.22 -2.49 33.01
CA LYS A 273 -5.92 -2.36 33.71
C LYS A 273 -5.97 -2.79 35.17
N ASN A 274 -7.08 -2.48 35.84
CA ASN A 274 -7.28 -2.76 37.26
C ASN A 274 -8.40 -3.77 37.49
N LEU A 275 -8.70 -4.59 36.48
CA LEU A 275 -9.80 -5.53 36.53
C LEU A 275 -9.53 -6.63 37.56
N GLU A 276 -10.37 -6.67 38.59
CA GLU A 276 -10.29 -7.70 39.63
C GLU A 276 -10.48 -9.10 39.04
N GLY A 277 -9.75 -10.08 39.59
CA GLY A 277 -9.78 -11.46 39.08
C GLY A 277 -9.06 -11.64 37.74
N THR A 278 -8.30 -10.63 37.27
CA THR A 278 -7.59 -10.66 35.98
C THR A 278 -6.10 -10.38 36.16
N LYS A 279 -5.27 -11.10 35.40
CA LYS A 279 -3.83 -10.92 35.28
C LYS A 279 -3.46 -10.72 33.81
N VAL A 280 -2.65 -9.69 33.57
CA VAL A 280 -2.21 -9.27 32.25
C VAL A 280 -0.69 -9.34 32.20
N MET A 281 -0.15 -10.05 31.21
CA MET A 281 1.28 -10.25 31.01
C MET A 281 1.66 -9.77 29.60
N LEU A 282 2.48 -8.73 29.53
CA LEU A 282 3.12 -8.33 28.27
C LEU A 282 4.41 -9.12 28.12
N ALA A 283 4.59 -9.82 26.99
CA ALA A 283 5.81 -10.56 26.72
C ALA A 283 7.01 -9.62 26.58
N LYS A 284 8.19 -10.08 27.04
CA LYS A 284 9.47 -9.43 26.71
C LYS A 284 9.85 -9.71 25.25
N GLN A 285 9.48 -10.89 24.74
CA GLN A 285 9.72 -11.32 23.38
C GLN A 285 8.85 -10.53 22.38
N GLN A 286 9.46 -10.17 21.25
CA GLN A 286 8.80 -9.57 20.09
C GLN A 286 9.08 -10.41 18.84
N LEU A 287 8.20 -10.28 17.83
CA LEU A 287 8.40 -10.89 16.53
C LEU A 287 8.52 -9.80 15.46
N ALA A 288 9.71 -9.63 14.90
CA ALA A 288 9.97 -8.80 13.73
C ALA A 288 9.66 -9.61 12.46
N VAL A 289 8.68 -9.12 11.69
CA VAL A 289 8.17 -9.75 10.47
C VAL A 289 8.61 -8.95 9.26
N SER A 290 9.14 -9.61 8.23
CA SER A 290 9.36 -9.01 6.90
C SER A 290 8.80 -9.89 5.79
N SER A 291 8.64 -9.33 4.60
CA SER A 291 8.23 -10.05 3.39
C SER A 291 9.22 -9.77 2.27
N SER A 292 9.51 -10.77 1.44
CA SER A 292 10.28 -10.60 0.19
C SER A 292 9.49 -11.17 -0.98
N LEU A 293 9.27 -10.37 -2.02
CA LEU A 293 8.52 -10.82 -3.20
C LEU A 293 9.44 -11.61 -4.14
N ASP A 294 9.07 -12.85 -4.46
CA ASP A 294 9.79 -13.68 -5.45
C ASP A 294 9.60 -13.15 -6.88
N LEU A 295 10.64 -12.45 -7.37
CA LEU A 295 10.72 -11.92 -8.73
C LEU A 295 10.82 -13.00 -9.81
N GLY A 296 11.19 -14.24 -9.43
CA GLY A 296 11.29 -15.40 -10.31
C GLY A 296 10.04 -16.28 -10.36
N SER A 297 9.00 -15.94 -9.60
CA SER A 297 7.73 -16.69 -9.55
C SER A 297 6.88 -16.61 -10.82
N GLY A 298 7.36 -15.87 -11.84
CA GLY A 298 6.69 -15.61 -13.10
C GLY A 298 5.82 -14.34 -13.07
N LEU A 299 5.13 -14.11 -14.19
CA LEU A 299 4.28 -12.94 -14.42
C LEU A 299 2.87 -13.39 -14.82
N TYR A 300 1.88 -13.05 -14.01
CA TYR A 300 0.50 -13.30 -14.39
C TYR A 300 0.00 -12.19 -15.33
N VAL A 301 -0.55 -12.59 -16.48
CA VAL A 301 -1.22 -11.67 -17.39
C VAL A 301 -2.70 -11.64 -17.00
N ASP A 302 -3.13 -10.57 -16.33
CA ASP A 302 -4.52 -10.41 -15.94
C ASP A 302 -5.36 -9.86 -17.09
N LYS A 303 -6.09 -10.76 -17.76
CA LYS A 303 -6.99 -10.41 -18.86
C LYS A 303 -8.09 -9.41 -18.44
N LEU A 304 -8.48 -9.33 -17.16
CA LEU A 304 -9.45 -8.35 -16.67
C LEU A 304 -8.89 -6.91 -16.68
N LYS A 305 -7.57 -6.76 -16.77
CA LYS A 305 -6.88 -5.46 -16.83
C LYS A 305 -6.49 -5.06 -18.26
N ILE A 306 -6.70 -5.95 -19.23
CA ILE A 306 -6.46 -5.65 -20.64
C ILE A 306 -7.79 -5.24 -21.26
N ASN A 307 -7.96 -3.92 -21.48
CA ASN A 307 -9.15 -3.34 -22.12
C ASN A 307 -9.16 -3.60 -23.64
N SER A 308 -8.96 -4.85 -24.07
CA SER A 308 -9.13 -5.23 -25.47
C SER A 308 -9.47 -6.71 -25.64
N SER A 309 -10.30 -7.03 -26.64
CA SER A 309 -10.55 -8.40 -27.08
C SER A 309 -9.42 -8.99 -27.94
N LYS A 310 -8.55 -8.14 -28.47
CA LYS A 310 -7.48 -8.52 -29.42
C LYS A 310 -6.13 -8.46 -28.73
N ILE A 311 -5.77 -9.53 -28.04
CA ILE A 311 -4.44 -9.71 -27.47
C ILE A 311 -3.59 -10.63 -28.33
N ASN A 312 -2.36 -10.22 -28.63
CA ASN A 312 -1.38 -11.08 -29.26
C ASN A 312 -0.72 -11.94 -28.19
N THR A 313 -0.91 -13.26 -28.25
CA THR A 313 -0.36 -14.19 -27.26
C THR A 313 0.96 -14.84 -27.71
N SER A 314 1.54 -14.42 -28.83
CA SER A 314 2.77 -15.01 -29.39
C SER A 314 4.00 -14.91 -28.47
N ALA A 315 4.01 -13.94 -27.55
CA ALA A 315 5.09 -13.81 -26.55
C ALA A 315 4.82 -14.56 -25.25
N PHE A 316 3.70 -15.30 -25.12
CA PHE A 316 3.44 -16.11 -23.93
C PHE A 316 4.49 -17.19 -23.77
N LYS A 317 4.95 -17.36 -22.53
CA LYS A 317 5.95 -18.34 -22.12
C LYS A 317 5.45 -19.06 -20.87
N PRO A 318 6.01 -20.23 -20.48
CA PRO A 318 5.60 -20.92 -19.26
C PRO A 318 5.61 -20.03 -18.01
N ASN A 319 6.55 -19.09 -17.92
CA ASN A 319 6.70 -18.16 -16.80
C ASN A 319 6.03 -16.78 -16.99
N CYS A 320 5.30 -16.57 -18.09
CA CYS A 320 4.52 -15.35 -18.32
C CYS A 320 3.33 -15.64 -19.24
N ASN A 321 2.12 -15.71 -18.68
CA ASN A 321 0.88 -16.01 -19.38
C ASN A 321 -0.34 -15.83 -18.45
N THR A 322 -1.52 -16.29 -18.89
CA THR A 322 -2.80 -16.20 -18.16
C THR A 322 -3.18 -17.49 -17.42
N SER A 323 -2.22 -18.39 -17.15
CA SER A 323 -2.49 -19.71 -16.55
C SER A 323 -2.94 -19.61 -15.10
N GLU A 324 -3.70 -20.62 -14.67
CA GLU A 324 -4.10 -20.75 -13.27
C GLU A 324 -2.91 -20.93 -12.32
N THR A 325 -1.85 -21.60 -12.78
CA THR A 325 -0.60 -21.73 -12.01
C THR A 325 -0.02 -20.36 -11.70
N LEU A 326 0.21 -19.51 -12.71
CA LEU A 326 0.74 -18.16 -12.48
C LEU A 326 -0.26 -17.29 -11.70
N ARG A 327 -1.57 -17.46 -11.90
CA ARG A 327 -2.58 -16.79 -11.07
C ARG A 327 -2.36 -17.07 -9.58
N ARG A 328 -1.99 -18.29 -9.22
CA ARG A 328 -1.75 -18.71 -7.83
C ARG A 328 -0.39 -18.27 -7.30
N THR A 329 0.67 -18.47 -8.09
CA THR A 329 2.04 -18.41 -7.59
C THR A 329 2.79 -17.13 -7.96
N ALA A 330 2.45 -16.47 -9.07
CA ALA A 330 3.18 -15.29 -9.51
C ALA A 330 2.89 -14.12 -8.57
N HIS A 331 3.93 -13.55 -7.98
CA HIS A 331 3.81 -12.37 -7.11
C HIS A 331 3.61 -11.06 -7.89
N PHE A 332 3.76 -11.10 -9.21
CA PHE A 332 3.69 -9.93 -10.09
C PHE A 332 2.77 -10.18 -11.29
N SER A 333 2.19 -9.08 -11.77
CA SER A 333 1.51 -8.99 -13.06
C SER A 333 2.18 -7.93 -13.93
N GLN A 334 2.05 -8.07 -15.24
CA GLN A 334 2.33 -6.95 -16.14
C GLN A 334 1.34 -5.80 -15.85
N TYR A 335 1.85 -4.58 -15.71
CA TYR A 335 1.04 -3.38 -15.49
C TYR A 335 0.69 -2.73 -16.82
N PHE A 336 -0.61 -2.62 -17.10
CA PHE A 336 -1.14 -1.97 -18.29
C PHE A 336 -1.62 -0.56 -17.93
N HIS A 337 -0.86 0.45 -18.36
CA HIS A 337 -1.17 1.85 -18.13
C HIS A 337 -2.47 2.25 -18.82
N HIS A 338 -3.23 3.13 -18.18
CA HIS A 338 -4.33 3.81 -18.84
C HIS A 338 -3.79 4.87 -19.79
N ILE A 339 -4.07 4.73 -21.08
CA ILE A 339 -3.68 5.71 -22.10
C ILE A 339 -4.83 6.69 -22.33
N ASN A 340 -4.59 7.96 -22.00
CA ASN A 340 -5.52 9.04 -22.35
C ASN A 340 -5.37 9.43 -23.82
N LYS A 341 -6.31 8.98 -24.67
CA LYS A 341 -6.32 9.29 -26.11
C LYS A 341 -6.88 10.67 -26.47
N THR A 342 -7.21 11.52 -25.48
CA THR A 342 -7.57 12.92 -25.76
C THR A 342 -6.35 13.81 -25.99
N ILE A 343 -5.14 13.33 -25.67
CA ILE A 343 -3.88 14.08 -25.81
C ILE A 343 -2.94 13.31 -26.74
N GLU A 344 -2.51 13.98 -27.80
CA GLU A 344 -1.64 13.42 -28.83
C GLU A 344 -0.15 13.72 -28.54
N PHE A 345 0.71 12.75 -28.80
CA PHE A 345 2.16 12.92 -28.87
C PHE A 345 2.54 13.44 -30.26
N VAL A 346 3.07 14.65 -30.31
CA VAL A 346 3.48 15.32 -31.56
C VAL A 346 5.01 15.30 -31.63
N ASN A 347 5.59 14.21 -32.13
CA ASN A 347 7.04 14.00 -32.08
C ASN A 347 7.74 14.32 -33.40
N VAL A 348 9.00 14.75 -33.32
CA VAL A 348 9.92 14.78 -34.46
C VAL A 348 10.06 13.39 -35.09
N LYS A 349 10.14 13.34 -36.42
CA LYS A 349 10.35 12.10 -37.18
C LYS A 349 11.82 11.67 -37.15
N GLU A 350 12.35 11.42 -35.95
CA GLU A 350 13.75 11.08 -35.72
C GLU A 350 13.85 9.87 -34.79
N ILE A 351 14.69 8.90 -35.14
CA ILE A 351 15.01 7.72 -34.31
C ILE A 351 16.48 7.84 -33.92
N ARG A 352 16.77 7.98 -32.63
CA ARG A 352 18.14 8.09 -32.11
C ARG A 352 18.31 7.43 -30.76
N ASP A 353 19.55 7.07 -30.47
CA ASP A 353 19.97 6.79 -29.10
C ASP A 353 20.53 8.07 -28.49
N VAL A 354 19.69 8.76 -27.71
CA VAL A 354 20.05 10.04 -27.06
C VAL A 354 21.31 9.89 -26.20
N ILE A 355 21.54 8.72 -25.62
CA ILE A 355 22.57 8.51 -24.60
C ILE A 355 23.84 7.99 -25.25
N ALA A 356 23.75 6.90 -26.02
CA ALA A 356 24.93 6.27 -26.62
C ALA A 356 25.56 7.12 -27.72
N GLU A 357 24.75 7.86 -28.50
CA GLU A 357 25.26 8.78 -29.53
C GLU A 357 25.64 10.14 -28.96
N ASN A 358 25.43 10.37 -27.66
CA ASN A 358 25.55 11.68 -27.00
C ASN A 358 24.81 12.79 -27.76
N PHE A 359 23.50 12.66 -27.87
CA PHE A 359 22.68 13.68 -28.50
C PHE A 359 22.81 15.01 -27.74
N THR A 360 23.21 16.05 -28.45
CA THR A 360 23.63 17.33 -27.87
C THR A 360 22.49 18.35 -27.83
N ARG A 361 22.65 19.40 -27.03
CA ARG A 361 21.67 20.50 -26.98
C ARG A 361 21.58 21.29 -28.27
N GLU A 362 22.69 21.40 -29.00
CA GLU A 362 22.72 22.04 -30.32
C GLU A 362 21.87 21.24 -31.30
N GLN A 363 22.05 19.92 -31.36
CA GLN A 363 21.23 19.05 -32.20
C GLN A 363 19.74 19.10 -31.81
N TYR A 364 19.42 19.17 -30.52
CA TYR A 364 18.05 19.38 -30.06
C TYR A 364 17.47 20.73 -30.52
N ALA A 365 18.26 21.81 -30.44
CA ALA A 365 17.86 23.13 -30.93
C ALA A 365 17.66 23.15 -32.46
N ASP A 366 18.49 22.41 -33.20
CA ASP A 366 18.35 22.24 -34.64
C ASP A 366 17.06 21.50 -35.00
N LEU A 367 16.68 20.47 -34.24
CA LEU A 367 15.38 19.81 -34.40
C LEU A 367 14.22 20.78 -34.18
N ILE A 368 14.27 21.60 -33.13
CA ILE A 368 13.25 22.64 -32.90
C ILE A 368 13.17 23.60 -34.09
N SER A 369 14.32 24.12 -34.55
CA SER A 369 14.38 25.10 -35.63
C SER A 369 13.88 24.55 -36.96
N SER A 370 14.22 23.30 -37.28
CA SER A 370 13.87 22.64 -38.54
C SER A 370 12.43 22.10 -38.56
N TYR A 371 12.01 21.37 -37.53
CA TYR A 371 10.66 20.78 -37.44
C TYR A 371 9.60 21.81 -37.06
N GLY A 372 9.94 22.81 -36.24
CA GLY A 372 9.02 23.89 -35.91
C GLY A 372 8.58 24.69 -37.14
N LYS A 373 9.45 24.83 -38.15
CA LYS A 373 9.13 25.50 -39.43
C LYS A 373 8.37 24.59 -40.39
N SER A 374 8.83 23.35 -40.57
CA SER A 374 8.22 22.42 -41.54
C SER A 374 6.88 21.84 -41.07
N LYS A 375 6.64 21.84 -39.75
CA LYS A 375 5.49 21.19 -39.09
C LYS A 375 5.34 19.70 -39.46
N ASN A 376 6.41 19.06 -39.91
CA ASN A 376 6.41 17.66 -40.34
C ASN A 376 6.59 16.73 -39.13
N PHE A 377 5.62 16.72 -38.22
CA PHE A 377 5.63 15.90 -37.03
C PHE A 377 4.96 14.55 -37.26
N ILE A 378 5.34 13.57 -36.44
CA ILE A 378 4.61 12.32 -36.27
C ILE A 378 3.61 12.50 -35.13
N HIS A 379 2.35 12.34 -35.51
CA HIS A 379 1.19 12.41 -34.65
C HIS A 379 0.84 10.99 -34.19
N THR A 380 1.02 10.72 -32.90
CA THR A 380 0.83 9.38 -32.31
C THR A 380 0.31 9.50 -30.88
N TYR A 381 0.08 8.38 -30.20
CA TYR A 381 -0.23 8.34 -28.78
C TYR A 381 0.84 7.54 -28.04
N SER A 382 1.02 7.81 -26.75
CA SER A 382 1.64 6.80 -25.90
C SER A 382 0.82 5.52 -26.00
N SER A 383 1.49 4.39 -25.89
CA SER A 383 0.87 3.10 -26.12
C SER A 383 1.29 2.11 -25.05
N VAL A 384 0.52 1.07 -24.87
CA VAL A 384 0.94 -0.13 -24.13
C VAL A 384 1.08 -1.27 -25.14
N THR A 385 1.84 -2.30 -24.79
CA THR A 385 1.98 -3.46 -25.68
C THR A 385 0.62 -4.15 -25.88
N ASP A 386 0.34 -4.56 -27.11
CA ASP A 386 -0.76 -5.45 -27.48
C ASP A 386 -0.37 -6.94 -27.36
N CYS A 387 0.90 -7.20 -27.06
CA CYS A 387 1.50 -8.52 -26.93
C CYS A 387 2.08 -8.68 -25.52
N PRO A 388 1.26 -9.05 -24.50
CA PRO A 388 1.76 -9.25 -23.14
C PRO A 388 2.96 -10.20 -23.09
N CYS A 389 3.83 -10.02 -22.09
CA CYS A 389 5.11 -10.73 -21.95
C CYS A 389 6.19 -10.37 -22.99
N LYS A 390 5.90 -9.51 -23.96
CA LYS A 390 6.91 -9.02 -24.92
C LYS A 390 7.88 -8.05 -24.28
N THR A 391 7.37 -7.09 -23.51
CA THR A 391 8.15 -5.96 -22.93
C THR A 391 8.47 -6.14 -21.46
N VAL A 392 8.00 -7.24 -20.85
CA VAL A 392 8.24 -7.58 -19.45
C VAL A 392 8.57 -9.05 -19.34
N THR A 393 9.66 -9.40 -18.67
CA THR A 393 10.10 -10.78 -18.46
C THR A 393 10.51 -11.02 -17.02
N SER A 394 10.08 -12.14 -16.45
CA SER A 394 10.58 -12.66 -15.16
C SER A 394 11.60 -13.76 -15.44
N ASP A 395 12.72 -13.74 -14.72
CA ASP A 395 13.76 -14.75 -14.77
C ASP A 395 13.86 -15.44 -13.41
N ASN A 396 13.69 -16.77 -13.41
CA ASN A 396 13.72 -17.57 -12.20
C ASN A 396 15.14 -17.79 -11.67
N ASP A 397 16.14 -17.87 -12.54
CA ASP A 397 17.52 -18.16 -12.18
C ASP A 397 18.18 -16.91 -11.61
N SER A 398 18.01 -15.77 -12.29
CA SER A 398 18.55 -14.50 -11.82
C SER A 398 17.66 -13.82 -10.76
N LYS A 399 16.46 -14.35 -10.49
CA LYS A 399 15.44 -13.75 -9.62
C LYS A 399 15.24 -12.26 -9.90
N ALA A 400 15.02 -11.92 -11.17
CA ALA A 400 14.85 -10.53 -11.61
C ALA A 400 13.66 -10.39 -12.56
N ILE A 401 13.06 -9.20 -12.55
CA ILE A 401 12.09 -8.79 -13.57
C ILE A 401 12.73 -7.71 -14.43
N THR A 402 12.74 -7.91 -15.74
CA THR A 402 13.19 -6.91 -16.70
C THR A 402 11.98 -6.27 -17.37
N ILE A 403 11.95 -4.95 -17.42
CA ILE A 403 11.03 -4.15 -18.23
C ILE A 403 11.83 -3.41 -19.29
N PHE A 404 11.30 -3.24 -20.50
CA PHE A 404 11.97 -2.38 -21.48
C PHE A 404 11.00 -1.70 -22.43
N ASN A 405 11.26 -0.43 -22.73
CA ASN A 405 10.61 0.27 -23.84
C ASN A 405 11.29 -0.17 -25.15
N PRO A 406 10.56 -0.72 -26.14
CA PRO A 406 11.17 -1.24 -27.35
C PRO A 406 11.87 -0.19 -28.22
N ALA A 407 12.95 -0.60 -28.86
CA ALA A 407 13.58 0.08 -29.98
C ALA A 407 12.61 0.25 -31.17
N ASN A 408 12.81 1.31 -31.94
CA ASN A 408 12.03 1.59 -33.15
C ASN A 408 12.82 1.24 -34.42
N ALA A 409 12.19 0.51 -35.33
CA ALA A 409 12.72 0.27 -36.67
C ALA A 409 12.48 1.49 -37.60
N PRO A 410 13.19 1.59 -38.75
CA PRO A 410 12.93 2.66 -39.71
C PRO A 410 11.46 2.73 -40.13
N ASN A 411 10.86 3.91 -39.99
CA ASN A 411 9.44 4.20 -40.23
C ASN A 411 8.44 3.60 -39.21
N GLU A 412 8.93 3.07 -38.09
CA GLU A 412 8.10 2.74 -36.92
C GLU A 412 8.31 3.82 -35.85
N PHE A 413 7.23 4.41 -35.35
CA PHE A 413 7.30 5.57 -34.44
C PHE A 413 6.37 5.36 -33.25
N LYS A 414 6.88 4.67 -32.24
CA LYS A 414 6.14 4.27 -31.05
C LYS A 414 6.92 4.57 -29.77
N LYS A 415 6.24 5.19 -28.82
CA LYS A 415 6.66 5.34 -27.43
C LYS A 415 5.69 4.49 -26.59
N GLU A 416 6.22 3.47 -25.90
CA GLU A 416 5.42 2.55 -25.09
C GLU A 416 5.60 2.86 -23.61
N HIS A 417 4.52 2.85 -22.81
CA HIS A 417 4.57 2.78 -21.36
C HIS A 417 4.67 1.33 -20.93
N VAL A 418 5.62 1.00 -20.06
CA VAL A 418 5.89 -0.37 -19.62
C VAL A 418 6.02 -0.41 -18.12
N GLY A 419 5.46 -1.44 -17.48
CA GLY A 419 5.56 -1.59 -16.04
C GLY A 419 5.18 -2.97 -15.54
N VAL A 420 5.46 -3.19 -14.26
CA VAL A 420 5.10 -4.38 -13.51
C VAL A 420 4.47 -3.96 -12.18
N ILE A 421 3.46 -4.69 -11.72
CA ILE A 421 2.74 -4.44 -10.47
C ILE A 421 2.79 -5.68 -9.57
N SER A 422 2.99 -5.49 -8.27
CA SER A 422 2.86 -6.59 -7.30
C SER A 422 1.41 -7.08 -7.21
N ARG A 423 1.20 -8.31 -6.77
CA ARG A 423 -0.14 -8.89 -6.57
C ARG A 423 -0.48 -9.13 -5.10
N ILE A 424 0.47 -8.87 -4.21
CA ILE A 424 0.30 -8.92 -2.77
C ILE A 424 0.38 -7.48 -2.26
N GLY A 425 -0.72 -7.02 -1.66
CA GLY A 425 -0.83 -5.67 -1.12
C GLY A 425 -0.68 -5.62 0.39
N PHE A 426 -0.25 -4.46 0.88
CA PHE A 426 -0.07 -4.19 2.30
C PHE A 426 -0.70 -2.84 2.67
N THR A 427 -1.11 -2.71 3.93
CA THR A 427 -1.49 -1.42 4.51
C THR A 427 -0.36 -0.96 5.42
N TYR A 428 0.33 0.11 5.01
CA TYR A 428 1.61 0.56 5.57
C TYR A 428 2.76 -0.43 5.33
N GLY A 429 3.97 0.03 5.58
CA GLY A 429 5.18 -0.77 5.43
C GLY A 429 6.35 0.03 4.89
N LYS A 430 7.55 -0.49 5.11
CA LYS A 430 8.77 0.03 4.51
C LYS A 430 9.06 -0.75 3.23
N TRP A 431 8.59 -0.23 2.10
CA TRP A 431 8.75 -0.82 0.78
C TRP A 431 10.11 -0.45 0.23
N CYS A 432 11.03 -1.41 0.15
CA CYS A 432 12.38 -1.20 -0.34
C CYS A 432 12.63 -2.06 -1.58
N ALA A 433 12.96 -1.44 -2.70
CA ALA A 433 13.23 -2.12 -3.96
C ALA A 433 14.63 -1.82 -4.47
N LYS A 434 15.34 -2.86 -4.91
CA LYS A 434 16.62 -2.75 -5.61
C LYS A 434 16.35 -2.67 -7.11
N ILE A 435 16.65 -1.54 -7.72
CA ILE A 435 16.25 -1.26 -9.11
C ILE A 435 17.44 -0.75 -9.91
N LYS A 436 17.60 -1.29 -11.13
CA LYS A 436 18.42 -0.70 -12.19
C LYS A 436 17.49 -0.01 -13.17
N PHE A 437 17.37 1.30 -13.10
CA PHE A 437 16.67 2.07 -14.14
C PHE A 437 17.61 2.34 -15.33
N PRO A 438 17.08 2.52 -16.55
CA PRO A 438 17.89 2.99 -17.66
C PRO A 438 18.39 4.40 -17.37
N LYS A 439 19.59 4.74 -17.87
CA LYS A 439 20.01 6.14 -17.93
C LYS A 439 18.99 6.92 -18.77
N ILE A 440 18.78 8.19 -18.46
CA ILE A 440 17.79 9.03 -19.18
C ILE A 440 18.37 10.33 -19.73
N MET A 441 19.65 10.62 -19.48
CA MET A 441 20.32 11.82 -20.01
C MET A 441 21.61 11.50 -20.77
N SER A 442 21.86 12.29 -21.83
CA SER A 442 23.16 12.34 -22.52
C SER A 442 24.22 13.06 -21.68
N LYS A 443 25.49 13.06 -22.13
CA LYS A 443 26.57 13.81 -21.45
C LYS A 443 26.38 15.33 -21.56
N ASP A 444 25.63 15.78 -22.56
CA ASP A 444 25.21 17.17 -22.73
C ASP A 444 23.86 17.48 -22.05
N ASN A 445 23.45 16.63 -21.09
CA ASN A 445 22.25 16.78 -20.26
C ASN A 445 20.92 16.73 -21.01
N VAL A 446 20.90 16.19 -22.25
CA VAL A 446 19.66 16.07 -23.01
C VAL A 446 18.87 14.86 -22.54
N TRP A 447 17.61 15.08 -22.18
CA TRP A 447 16.68 14.04 -21.74
C TRP A 447 16.18 13.21 -22.92
N ASN A 448 16.10 11.89 -22.74
CA ASN A 448 15.52 10.98 -23.73
C ASN A 448 13.98 10.94 -23.70
N GLY A 449 13.34 11.70 -22.80
CA GLY A 449 11.89 11.77 -22.66
C GLY A 449 11.27 10.71 -21.76
N LEU A 450 12.09 9.86 -21.12
CA LEU A 450 11.62 8.81 -20.23
C LEU A 450 11.57 9.27 -18.77
N THR A 451 10.42 9.07 -18.13
CA THR A 451 10.27 9.11 -16.67
C THR A 451 10.29 7.68 -16.13
N THR A 452 11.05 7.46 -15.07
CA THR A 452 11.13 6.16 -14.40
C THR A 452 10.55 6.29 -13.00
N ALA A 453 9.71 5.34 -12.58
CA ALA A 453 9.01 5.44 -11.31
C ALA A 453 9.04 4.14 -10.50
N PHE A 454 9.12 4.31 -9.18
CA PHE A 454 8.82 3.29 -8.17
C PHE A 454 7.70 3.84 -7.28
N TRP A 455 6.55 3.20 -7.24
CA TRP A 455 5.37 3.83 -6.64
C TRP A 455 4.41 2.81 -6.04
N LEU A 456 3.49 3.29 -5.21
CA LEU A 456 2.43 2.49 -4.62
C LEU A 456 1.08 2.95 -5.15
N ILE A 457 0.19 2.02 -5.48
CA ILE A 457 -1.16 2.31 -5.98
C ILE A 457 -2.21 1.46 -5.23
N PHE A 458 -3.39 2.03 -4.97
CA PHE A 458 -4.51 1.29 -4.38
C PHE A 458 -4.77 -0.06 -5.07
N GLN A 459 -5.05 -1.10 -4.29
CA GLN A 459 -5.18 -2.46 -4.83
C GLN A 459 -6.47 -2.69 -5.64
N ALA A 460 -7.60 -2.12 -5.21
CA ALA A 460 -8.88 -2.32 -5.87
C ALA A 460 -9.84 -1.14 -5.65
N ASP A 461 -10.68 -0.89 -6.67
CA ASP A 461 -11.82 0.02 -6.54
C ASP A 461 -13.02 -0.72 -5.95
N SER A 462 -12.97 -0.97 -4.64
CA SER A 462 -14.02 -1.70 -3.91
C SER A 462 -14.18 -1.16 -2.50
N LYS A 463 -15.37 -1.35 -1.91
CA LYS A 463 -15.73 -0.83 -0.57
C LYS A 463 -14.72 -1.23 0.51
N TRP A 464 -14.15 -2.42 0.41
CA TRP A 464 -13.17 -2.93 1.38
C TRP A 464 -11.84 -2.15 1.36
N ASN A 465 -11.56 -1.44 0.27
CA ASN A 465 -10.32 -0.71 0.06
C ASN A 465 -10.52 0.82 0.05
N MET A 466 -11.61 1.31 0.66
CA MET A 466 -11.86 2.74 0.82
C MET A 466 -10.89 3.37 1.82
N ARG A 467 -10.46 4.61 1.54
CA ARG A 467 -9.71 5.44 2.49
C ARG A 467 -10.56 5.86 3.68
N ARG A 468 -9.93 6.37 4.74
CA ARG A 468 -10.61 7.06 5.83
C ARG A 468 -11.43 8.24 5.31
N ILE A 469 -12.57 8.51 5.95
CA ILE A 469 -13.41 9.69 5.68
C ILE A 469 -12.57 10.97 5.79
N CYS A 470 -12.62 11.80 4.76
CA CYS A 470 -12.15 13.18 4.79
C CYS A 470 -13.17 14.04 5.54
N LYS A 471 -12.80 14.55 6.70
CA LYS A 471 -13.62 15.39 7.58
C LYS A 471 -13.39 16.88 7.29
N SER A 472 -13.69 17.30 6.07
CA SER A 472 -13.69 18.70 5.63
C SER A 472 -14.88 18.98 4.72
N ASP A 473 -15.21 20.26 4.55
CA ASP A 473 -16.34 20.69 3.70
C ASP A 473 -16.17 20.24 2.24
N VAL A 474 -14.93 20.26 1.75
CA VAL A 474 -14.55 19.65 0.47
C VAL A 474 -13.88 18.31 0.77
N GLY A 475 -14.54 17.22 0.37
CA GLY A 475 -14.02 15.86 0.49
C GLY A 475 -12.93 15.55 -0.54
N TYR A 476 -12.77 14.27 -0.87
CA TYR A 476 -11.89 13.83 -1.95
C TYR A 476 -12.52 14.07 -3.32
N ILE A 477 -11.79 14.70 -4.25
CA ILE A 477 -12.20 14.87 -5.65
C ILE A 477 -11.78 13.62 -6.43
N PRO A 478 -12.69 12.83 -7.02
CA PRO A 478 -12.33 11.60 -7.74
C PRO A 478 -11.42 11.85 -8.96
N LYS A 479 -10.53 10.89 -9.28
CA LYS A 479 -9.47 11.04 -10.30
C LYS A 479 -9.99 11.44 -11.69
N GLN A 480 -11.16 10.95 -12.07
CA GLN A 480 -11.73 11.17 -13.40
C GLN A 480 -12.20 12.60 -13.67
N PHE A 481 -12.36 13.42 -12.63
CA PHE A 481 -12.81 14.81 -12.79
C PHE A 481 -11.63 15.76 -12.97
N PRO A 482 -11.80 16.85 -13.73
CA PRO A 482 -10.76 17.88 -13.92
C PRO A 482 -10.39 18.59 -12.61
N ASP A 483 -9.25 19.29 -12.61
CA ASP A 483 -8.78 20.09 -11.47
C ASP A 483 -9.31 21.53 -11.52
N ASP A 484 -10.64 21.68 -11.47
CA ASP A 484 -11.33 22.97 -11.54
C ASP A 484 -12.42 23.14 -10.46
N GLU A 485 -12.99 24.34 -10.36
CA GLU A 485 -14.01 24.67 -9.36
C GLU A 485 -15.29 23.82 -9.47
N GLY A 486 -15.63 23.40 -10.69
CA GLY A 486 -16.80 22.55 -10.93
C GLY A 486 -16.67 21.18 -10.28
N SER A 487 -15.45 20.65 -10.19
CA SER A 487 -15.15 19.33 -9.62
C SER A 487 -15.47 19.19 -8.13
N VAL A 488 -15.58 20.30 -7.39
CA VAL A 488 -15.93 20.29 -5.96
C VAL A 488 -17.30 19.66 -5.71
N LYS A 489 -18.24 19.81 -6.66
CA LYS A 489 -19.59 19.22 -6.56
C LYS A 489 -19.57 17.69 -6.61
N GLU A 490 -18.49 17.12 -7.14
CA GLU A 490 -18.28 15.68 -7.26
C GLU A 490 -17.45 15.12 -6.10
N ALA A 491 -17.02 15.97 -5.17
CA ALA A 491 -16.23 15.57 -4.03
C ALA A 491 -17.01 14.56 -3.16
N ARG A 492 -16.29 13.53 -2.69
CA ARG A 492 -16.84 12.44 -1.89
C ARG A 492 -16.14 12.38 -0.54
N PRO A 493 -16.86 12.06 0.55
CA PRO A 493 -16.22 11.85 1.85
C PRO A 493 -15.15 10.75 1.84
N GLN A 494 -15.25 9.77 0.94
CA GLN A 494 -14.30 8.66 0.76
C GLN A 494 -14.14 8.31 -0.71
N VAL A 495 -12.92 7.87 -1.05
CA VAL A 495 -12.56 7.26 -2.33
C VAL A 495 -11.64 6.06 -2.08
N THR A 496 -11.49 5.20 -3.08
CA THR A 496 -10.54 4.09 -3.09
C THR A 496 -9.17 4.52 -3.61
N TYR A 497 -9.13 5.47 -4.55
CA TYR A 497 -7.89 5.89 -5.20
C TYR A 497 -6.89 6.46 -4.21
N SER A 498 -5.70 5.88 -4.20
CA SER A 498 -4.52 6.35 -3.48
C SER A 498 -3.30 5.98 -4.28
N GLU A 499 -2.30 6.86 -4.26
CA GLU A 499 -1.07 6.72 -5.01
C GLU A 499 0.05 7.48 -4.27
N ILE A 500 1.22 6.86 -4.16
CA ILE A 500 2.43 7.43 -3.55
C ILE A 500 3.58 7.21 -4.53
N ASP A 501 4.08 8.30 -5.12
CA ASP A 501 5.02 8.21 -6.23
C ASP A 501 6.44 8.57 -5.84
N PHE A 502 7.38 7.88 -6.48
CA PHE A 502 8.78 8.20 -6.52
C PHE A 502 9.22 8.25 -7.98
N GLU A 503 8.98 9.39 -8.63
CA GLU A 503 9.26 9.58 -10.07
C GLU A 503 10.61 10.27 -10.27
N ILE A 504 11.33 9.89 -11.32
CA ILE A 504 12.65 10.43 -11.65
C ILE A 504 12.67 10.82 -13.11
N LEU A 505 13.00 12.08 -13.37
CA LEU A 505 13.02 12.66 -14.71
C LEU A 505 13.93 13.89 -14.80
N LYS A 506 14.04 14.47 -15.99
CA LYS A 506 14.73 15.75 -16.21
C LYS A 506 13.73 16.90 -16.18
N GLU A 507 13.84 17.74 -15.15
CA GLU A 507 12.90 18.82 -14.87
C GLU A 507 13.60 19.89 -14.01
N SER A 508 13.19 21.15 -14.11
CA SER A 508 13.53 22.24 -13.19
C SER A 508 13.13 21.90 -11.77
N LYS A 509 13.99 22.25 -10.81
CA LYS A 509 13.69 22.10 -9.38
C LYS A 509 12.63 23.09 -8.89
N TYR A 510 12.43 24.18 -9.64
CA TYR A 510 11.43 25.19 -9.35
C TYR A 510 10.12 24.89 -10.09
N TRP A 511 9.05 25.52 -9.59
CA TRP A 511 7.70 25.40 -10.14
C TRP A 511 7.42 26.44 -11.22
N THR A 512 6.27 26.34 -11.88
CA THR A 512 5.82 27.37 -12.82
C THR A 512 5.54 28.68 -12.09
N LYS A 513 5.57 29.81 -12.82
CA LYS A 513 5.22 31.14 -12.29
C LYS A 513 3.90 31.13 -11.50
N SER A 514 2.88 30.42 -12.00
CA SER A 514 1.55 30.36 -11.39
C SER A 514 1.52 29.67 -10.03
N ALA A 515 2.53 28.85 -9.70
CA ALA A 515 2.63 28.23 -8.39
C ALA A 515 3.15 29.20 -7.31
N TYR A 516 3.80 30.30 -7.70
CA TYR A 516 4.33 31.28 -6.76
C TYR A 516 3.39 32.50 -6.69
N ASN A 517 3.00 32.89 -5.48
CA ASN A 517 2.13 34.05 -5.24
C ASN A 517 2.81 35.42 -5.54
N ASN A 518 4.04 35.44 -6.07
CA ASN A 518 4.95 36.59 -6.10
C ASN A 518 5.04 37.31 -7.47
N GLY A 519 4.02 37.20 -8.34
CA GLY A 519 4.04 37.89 -9.63
C GLY A 519 5.23 37.47 -10.51
N ASP A 520 5.98 38.43 -11.09
CA ASP A 520 7.16 38.14 -11.93
C ASP A 520 8.42 37.74 -11.16
N ASN A 521 8.42 37.91 -9.83
CA ASN A 521 9.56 37.63 -8.97
C ASN A 521 9.47 36.20 -8.38
N TYR A 522 9.84 35.21 -9.19
CA TYR A 522 9.89 33.80 -8.81
C TYR A 522 11.24 33.18 -9.18
N PRO A 523 11.66 32.09 -8.49
CA PRO A 523 12.89 31.39 -8.82
C PRO A 523 12.86 30.83 -10.25
N LYS A 524 13.94 31.04 -11.00
CA LYS A 524 14.09 30.53 -12.37
C LYS A 524 15.37 29.72 -12.47
N GLU A 525 15.31 28.66 -13.25
CA GLU A 525 16.44 27.81 -13.57
C GLU A 525 16.41 27.48 -15.06
N ASP A 526 17.58 27.41 -15.69
CA ASP A 526 17.73 26.76 -17.00
C ASP A 526 18.17 25.33 -16.77
N ALA A 527 17.20 24.44 -16.56
CA ALA A 527 17.47 23.04 -16.23
C ALA A 527 18.16 22.28 -17.37
N SER A 528 18.19 22.84 -18.60
CA SER A 528 18.96 22.28 -19.71
C SER A 528 20.47 22.38 -19.50
N LYS A 529 20.93 23.20 -18.55
CA LYS A 529 22.36 23.48 -18.30
C LYS A 529 23.00 22.69 -17.17
N ASN A 530 22.22 22.11 -16.27
CA ASN A 530 22.74 21.30 -15.17
C ASN A 530 22.70 19.80 -15.52
N ASN A 531 23.51 19.01 -14.82
CA ASN A 531 23.53 17.55 -14.88
C ASN A 531 22.61 16.90 -13.82
N ASP A 532 21.74 17.70 -13.21
CA ASP A 532 20.81 17.23 -12.19
C ASP A 532 19.58 16.60 -12.84
N LEU A 533 19.08 15.58 -12.18
CA LEU A 533 17.74 15.05 -12.32
C LEU A 533 16.85 15.65 -11.25
N THR A 534 15.55 15.56 -11.47
CA THR A 534 14.56 15.86 -10.46
C THR A 534 13.89 14.57 -10.02
N ILE A 535 13.92 14.37 -8.72
CA ILE A 535 13.23 13.30 -8.01
C ILE A 535 11.95 13.91 -7.43
N CYS A 536 10.81 13.45 -7.93
CA CYS A 536 9.49 13.89 -7.50
C CYS A 536 8.93 12.92 -6.45
N CYS A 537 8.58 13.45 -5.29
CA CYS A 537 7.91 12.71 -4.22
C CYS A 537 6.47 13.19 -4.15
N THR A 538 5.52 12.37 -4.58
CA THR A 538 4.11 12.76 -4.74
C THR A 538 3.21 11.93 -3.85
N ASN A 539 2.25 12.57 -3.18
CA ASN A 539 1.13 11.89 -2.54
C ASN A 539 -0.18 12.33 -3.19
N TRP A 540 -0.95 11.37 -3.69
CA TRP A 540 -2.29 11.60 -4.21
C TRP A 540 -3.29 11.57 -3.06
N ASP A 541 -3.41 12.70 -2.36
CA ASP A 541 -4.43 12.89 -1.31
C ASP A 541 -5.81 13.24 -1.83
N MET A 542 -5.97 13.25 -3.16
CA MET A 542 -7.21 13.51 -3.89
C MET A 542 -7.86 14.84 -3.51
N GLY A 543 -7.06 15.83 -3.11
CA GLY A 543 -7.53 17.17 -2.76
C GLY A 543 -8.28 17.26 -1.43
N CYS A 544 -8.17 16.25 -0.55
CA CYS A 544 -8.81 16.29 0.77
C CYS A 544 -8.24 17.42 1.63
N GLN A 545 -9.13 18.30 2.11
CA GLN A 545 -8.77 19.55 2.81
C GLN A 545 -8.75 19.42 4.33
N GLN A 546 -8.87 18.20 4.85
CA GLN A 546 -8.76 17.93 6.28
C GLN A 546 -7.40 18.33 6.91
N PRO A 547 -6.23 18.20 6.23
CA PRO A 547 -4.95 18.57 6.83
C PRO A 547 -4.88 20.05 7.22
N LYS A 548 -4.34 20.33 8.42
CA LYS A 548 -4.24 21.69 8.98
C LYS A 548 -3.48 22.66 8.08
N ASN A 549 -2.45 22.17 7.40
CA ASN A 549 -1.54 22.92 6.55
C ASN A 549 -1.74 22.56 5.07
N TYR A 550 -2.99 22.56 4.59
CA TYR A 550 -3.31 22.27 3.19
C TYR A 550 -2.49 23.15 2.23
N VAL A 551 -1.69 22.52 1.38
CA VAL A 551 -0.75 23.18 0.46
C VAL A 551 -1.48 23.67 -0.79
N ILE A 552 -1.26 24.92 -1.18
CA ILE A 552 -1.69 25.53 -2.44
C ILE A 552 -0.53 26.39 -2.95
N GLY A 553 -0.15 26.19 -4.22
CA GLY A 553 1.06 26.76 -4.78
C GLY A 553 2.33 26.17 -4.16
N ALA A 554 3.48 26.73 -4.52
CA ALA A 554 4.78 26.37 -3.99
C ALA A 554 4.95 26.97 -2.58
N LYS A 555 5.11 26.10 -1.57
CA LYS A 555 5.21 26.48 -0.16
C LYS A 555 6.27 25.65 0.54
N LYS A 556 7.15 26.33 1.28
CA LYS A 556 8.10 25.71 2.19
C LYS A 556 7.43 25.37 3.51
N ILE A 557 7.58 24.13 3.95
CA ILE A 557 7.02 23.62 5.21
C ILE A 557 8.13 22.90 5.96
N ASN A 558 8.20 23.11 7.27
CA ASN A 558 9.09 22.35 8.12
C ASN A 558 8.43 21.00 8.45
N VAL A 559 9.06 19.91 8.02
CA VAL A 559 8.64 18.54 8.32
C VAL A 559 9.82 17.87 9.02
N ASP A 560 9.61 17.40 10.25
CA ASP A 560 10.63 16.71 11.06
C ASP A 560 11.97 17.48 11.17
N GLY A 561 11.91 18.82 11.26
CA GLY A 561 13.07 19.69 11.37
C GLY A 561 13.72 20.08 10.03
N LYS A 562 13.20 19.60 8.89
CA LYS A 562 13.70 19.92 7.54
C LYS A 562 12.73 20.83 6.81
N GLU A 563 13.24 21.91 6.24
CA GLU A 563 12.45 22.76 5.35
C GLU A 563 12.38 22.14 3.96
N ILE A 564 11.18 21.75 3.52
CA ILE A 564 10.93 21.14 2.21
C ILE A 564 9.91 22.00 1.46
N GLU A 565 10.16 22.26 0.17
CA GLU A 565 9.20 22.94 -0.70
C GLU A 565 8.24 21.92 -1.32
N PHE A 566 6.95 22.17 -1.15
CA PHE A 566 5.86 21.37 -1.71
C PHE A 566 5.03 22.24 -2.65
N CYS A 567 4.42 21.63 -3.65
CA CYS A 567 3.47 22.30 -4.53
C CYS A 567 2.20 21.47 -4.70
N ARG A 568 1.08 22.17 -4.66
CA ARG A 568 -0.19 21.77 -5.24
C ARG A 568 -0.59 22.85 -6.24
N TRP A 569 -0.88 22.48 -7.48
CA TRP A 569 -0.99 23.44 -8.58
C TRP A 569 -2.11 24.46 -8.39
N ASN A 570 -3.23 24.02 -7.81
CA ASN A 570 -4.37 24.85 -7.48
C ASN A 570 -5.16 24.23 -6.31
N TYR A 571 -6.28 24.86 -5.93
CA TYR A 571 -7.11 24.42 -4.80
C TYR A 571 -7.69 23.00 -4.97
N PHE A 572 -7.96 22.59 -6.21
CA PHE A 572 -8.69 21.38 -6.60
C PHE A 572 -7.77 20.23 -7.02
N ASN A 573 -6.50 20.54 -7.26
CA ASN A 573 -5.53 19.57 -7.75
C ASN A 573 -5.36 18.44 -6.74
N LYS A 574 -5.38 17.19 -7.25
CA LYS A 574 -5.52 15.97 -6.46
C LYS A 574 -4.22 15.47 -5.81
N LEU A 575 -3.10 16.15 -6.05
CA LEU A 575 -1.77 15.72 -5.67
C LEU A 575 -1.01 16.83 -4.93
N VAL A 576 -0.07 16.42 -4.08
CA VAL A 576 0.94 17.30 -3.52
C VAL A 576 2.30 16.70 -3.81
N THR A 577 3.20 17.50 -4.37
CA THR A 577 4.51 17.03 -4.82
C THR A 577 5.63 17.88 -4.24
N SER A 578 6.74 17.24 -3.90
CA SER A 578 8.03 17.92 -3.72
C SER A 578 8.98 17.53 -4.85
N LYS A 579 9.82 18.47 -5.28
CA LYS A 579 10.89 18.25 -6.25
C LYS A 579 12.23 18.34 -5.54
N VAL A 580 13.07 17.32 -5.69
CA VAL A 580 14.42 17.28 -5.14
C VAL A 580 15.43 17.02 -6.25
N SER A 581 16.39 17.93 -6.40
CA SER A 581 17.48 17.75 -7.37
C SER A 581 18.51 16.77 -6.86
N ALA A 582 18.98 15.90 -7.75
CA ALA A 582 20.12 15.01 -7.51
C ALA A 582 20.97 14.90 -8.78
N PRO A 583 22.31 14.92 -8.68
CA PRO A 583 23.16 14.67 -9.83
C PRO A 583 22.81 13.34 -10.50
N HIS A 584 22.78 13.30 -11.84
CA HIS A 584 22.49 12.08 -12.61
C HIS A 584 23.35 10.89 -12.17
N GLU A 585 24.61 11.16 -11.87
CA GLU A 585 25.59 10.16 -11.45
C GLU A 585 25.31 9.55 -10.07
N GLU A 586 24.60 10.27 -9.20
CA GLU A 586 24.22 9.76 -7.88
C GLU A 586 23.00 8.83 -7.94
N VAL A 587 22.29 8.78 -9.07
CA VAL A 587 21.01 8.06 -9.22
C VAL A 587 21.03 6.99 -10.33
N PHE A 588 21.92 7.08 -11.34
CA PHE A 588 21.94 6.14 -12.48
C PHE A 588 23.33 5.63 -12.92
N ASN A 589 24.44 6.00 -12.26
CA ASN A 589 25.77 5.55 -12.74
C ASN A 589 26.19 4.16 -12.26
N ASP A 590 25.60 3.64 -11.18
CA ASP A 590 25.88 2.27 -10.73
C ASP A 590 24.92 1.24 -11.33
N ASP A 591 25.19 -0.03 -11.05
CA ASP A 591 24.37 -1.14 -11.52
C ASP A 591 22.95 -1.16 -10.95
N PHE A 592 22.72 -0.53 -9.80
CA PHE A 592 21.40 -0.41 -9.19
C PHE A 592 21.45 0.60 -8.05
N TYR A 593 20.27 1.01 -7.61
CA TYR A 593 20.04 1.71 -6.34
C TYR A 593 18.88 1.08 -5.59
N TYR A 594 18.85 1.32 -4.29
CA TYR A 594 17.71 1.01 -3.44
C TYR A 594 16.79 2.24 -3.37
N PHE A 595 15.52 2.02 -3.65
CA PHE A 595 14.44 2.99 -3.53
C PHE A 595 13.54 2.55 -2.38
N GLU A 596 13.25 3.43 -1.43
CA GLU A 596 12.43 3.13 -0.28
C GLU A 596 11.28 4.13 -0.12
N ILE A 597 10.06 3.59 0.00
CA ILE A 597 8.87 4.31 0.46
C ILE A 597 8.50 3.74 1.83
N ASP A 598 8.76 4.52 2.88
CA ASP A 598 8.36 4.23 4.25
C ASP A 598 7.00 4.88 4.52
N TRP A 599 5.94 4.11 4.28
CA TRP A 599 4.57 4.58 4.42
C TRP A 599 4.01 4.15 5.78
N GLN A 600 3.69 5.15 6.60
CA GLN A 600 3.24 5.00 7.98
C GLN A 600 1.84 5.64 8.17
N PRO A 601 1.15 5.37 9.29
CA PRO A 601 -0.19 5.92 9.53
C PRO A 601 -0.30 7.46 9.48
N GLN A 602 0.79 8.16 9.82
CA GLN A 602 0.83 9.62 9.94
C GLN A 602 1.84 10.29 9.01
N ARG A 603 2.64 9.52 8.26
CA ARG A 603 3.71 10.09 7.42
C ARG A 603 4.15 9.15 6.30
N ILE A 604 4.79 9.73 5.29
CA ILE A 604 5.43 9.03 4.18
C ILE A 604 6.86 9.57 4.08
N ILE A 605 7.84 8.69 3.93
CA ILE A 605 9.24 9.08 3.79
C ILE A 605 9.84 8.37 2.57
N TRP A 606 10.55 9.11 1.73
CA TRP A 606 11.23 8.60 0.54
C TRP A 606 12.73 8.59 0.77
N ARG A 607 13.38 7.46 0.47
CA ARG A 607 14.83 7.33 0.59
C ARG A 607 15.44 6.66 -0.64
N ILE A 608 16.69 7.04 -0.95
CA ILE A 608 17.46 6.45 -2.03
C ILE A 608 18.91 6.22 -1.60
N GLY A 609 19.57 5.18 -2.12
CA GLY A 609 21.00 4.98 -1.90
C GLY A 609 21.52 3.69 -2.54
N LYS A 610 22.85 3.54 -2.59
CA LYS A 610 23.51 2.31 -3.10
C LYS A 610 23.48 1.16 -2.08
N ASP A 611 23.42 1.50 -0.80
CA ASP A 611 23.37 0.57 0.31
C ASP A 611 22.02 0.67 1.03
N LYS A 612 21.32 -0.46 1.10
CA LYS A 612 20.03 -0.63 1.78
C LYS A 612 20.04 -0.22 3.25
N ASN A 613 21.19 -0.31 3.92
CA ASN A 613 21.34 0.05 5.32
C ASN A 613 21.72 1.51 5.54
N ASN A 614 22.01 2.24 4.47
CA ASN A 614 22.45 3.64 4.52
C ASN A 614 21.76 4.47 3.41
N LEU A 615 20.42 4.46 3.42
CA LEU A 615 19.63 5.24 2.48
C LEU A 615 19.54 6.70 2.92
N LYS A 616 19.72 7.62 1.97
CA LYS A 616 19.53 9.06 2.17
C LYS A 616 18.05 9.38 2.06
N GLU A 617 17.50 10.04 3.09
CA GLU A 617 16.16 10.61 3.01
C GLU A 617 16.14 11.80 2.06
N ILE A 618 15.26 11.73 1.07
CA ILE A 618 15.10 12.74 0.00
C ILE A 618 13.91 13.64 0.30
N CYS A 619 12.80 13.08 0.78
CA CYS A 619 11.59 13.83 1.11
C CYS A 619 10.81 13.13 2.22
N SER A 620 9.97 13.90 2.92
CA SER A 620 9.00 13.40 3.89
C SER A 620 7.72 14.25 3.87
N MET A 621 6.56 13.61 4.01
CA MET A 621 5.27 14.27 4.20
C MET A 621 4.57 13.71 5.43
N ASN A 622 3.80 14.53 6.13
CA ASN A 622 3.01 14.09 7.29
C ASN A 622 1.53 14.48 7.18
N ASN A 623 0.72 13.95 8.09
CA ASN A 623 -0.72 14.15 8.16
C ASN A 623 -1.15 15.58 8.49
N GLU A 624 -0.22 16.48 8.86
CA GLU A 624 -0.53 17.89 9.05
C GLU A 624 -0.70 18.62 7.72
N MET A 625 -0.04 18.17 6.64
CA MET A 625 -0.03 18.86 5.34
C MET A 625 -0.79 18.11 4.22
N THR A 626 -0.97 16.80 4.35
CA THR A 626 -1.60 15.96 3.33
C THR A 626 -2.39 14.81 3.95
N SER A 627 -3.44 14.33 3.28
CA SER A 627 -4.16 13.15 3.74
C SER A 627 -3.36 11.88 3.42
N ILE A 628 -2.80 11.25 4.44
CA ILE A 628 -2.03 10.01 4.32
C ILE A 628 -3.00 8.85 4.03
N PRO A 629 -2.81 8.10 2.91
CA PRO A 629 -3.67 6.96 2.61
C PRO A 629 -3.54 5.86 3.67
N ASN A 630 -4.63 5.13 3.90
CA ASN A 630 -4.72 4.07 4.91
C ASN A 630 -5.38 2.78 4.38
N ASN A 631 -5.64 2.70 3.09
CA ASN A 631 -6.17 1.53 2.40
C ASN A 631 -5.04 0.69 1.78
N GLN A 632 -5.30 -0.56 1.40
CA GLN A 632 -4.26 -1.47 0.91
C GLN A 632 -3.75 -1.08 -0.48
N MET A 633 -2.42 -1.09 -0.65
CA MET A 633 -1.74 -0.70 -1.88
C MET A 633 -0.78 -1.79 -2.40
N LEU A 634 -0.52 -1.75 -3.71
CA LEU A 634 0.41 -2.58 -4.46
C LEU A 634 1.58 -1.73 -4.93
N MET A 635 2.74 -2.35 -5.11
CA MET A 635 3.91 -1.68 -5.66
C MET A 635 3.91 -1.76 -7.19
N VAL A 636 4.33 -0.68 -7.85
CA VAL A 636 4.55 -0.60 -9.29
C VAL A 636 5.98 -0.11 -9.56
N MET A 637 6.61 -0.71 -10.56
CA MET A 637 7.79 -0.15 -11.24
C MET A 637 7.39 0.13 -12.69
N SER A 638 7.56 1.37 -13.15
CA SER A 638 7.17 1.79 -14.51
C SER A 638 8.21 2.67 -15.20
N GLN A 639 8.07 2.70 -16.53
CA GLN A 639 8.82 3.48 -17.50
C GLN A 639 7.83 4.15 -18.44
N GLU A 640 7.68 5.47 -18.32
CA GLU A 640 6.61 6.24 -18.93
C GLU A 640 7.15 7.43 -19.71
N PHE A 641 6.57 7.66 -20.88
CA PHE A 641 6.77 8.89 -21.63
C PHE A 641 5.61 9.81 -21.28
N HIS A 642 5.81 10.83 -20.44
CA HIS A 642 4.73 11.76 -20.10
C HIS A 642 4.58 12.86 -21.15
N TYR A 643 3.39 13.43 -21.21
CA TYR A 643 3.10 14.65 -21.93
C TYR A 643 3.79 15.85 -21.26
N GLN A 644 4.17 16.85 -22.03
CA GLN A 644 4.87 18.02 -21.50
C GLN A 644 4.01 18.79 -20.49
N GLU A 645 2.69 18.79 -20.66
CA GLU A 645 1.74 19.46 -19.77
C GLU A 645 1.76 18.89 -18.35
N TRP A 646 2.19 17.64 -18.19
CA TRP A 646 2.37 17.00 -16.89
C TRP A 646 3.58 17.57 -16.13
N TRP A 647 4.66 17.87 -16.85
CA TRP A 647 5.91 18.43 -16.34
C TRP A 647 6.24 19.74 -17.08
N PRO A 648 5.50 20.83 -16.78
CA PRO A 648 5.49 22.04 -17.61
C PRO A 648 6.81 22.83 -17.60
N THR A 649 7.70 22.55 -16.65
CA THR A 649 9.00 23.23 -16.55
C THR A 649 10.14 22.42 -17.18
N ALA A 650 9.82 21.25 -17.77
CA ALA A 650 10.82 20.35 -18.32
C ALA A 650 11.64 21.07 -19.42
N PRO A 651 12.98 21.02 -19.36
CA PRO A 651 13.83 21.81 -20.26
C PRO A 651 13.81 21.29 -21.70
N PHE A 652 13.43 20.03 -21.90
CA PHE A 652 13.28 19.39 -23.20
C PHE A 652 11.83 18.98 -23.36
N GLN A 653 11.18 19.54 -24.39
CA GLN A 653 9.81 19.21 -24.71
C GLN A 653 9.79 17.82 -25.32
N GLN A 654 8.85 17.02 -24.85
CA GLN A 654 8.69 15.64 -25.29
C GLN A 654 8.53 15.52 -26.82
N ASN A 655 7.90 16.52 -27.43
CA ASN A 655 7.67 16.62 -28.87
C ASN A 655 8.95 16.68 -29.73
N TYR A 656 10.08 17.08 -29.14
CA TYR A 656 11.37 17.15 -29.84
C TYR A 656 12.38 16.12 -29.34
N THR A 657 11.97 15.21 -28.43
CA THR A 657 12.81 14.07 -28.04
C THR A 657 12.64 12.93 -29.05
N PRO A 658 13.73 12.45 -29.68
CA PRO A 658 13.68 11.36 -30.66
C PRO A 658 13.01 10.09 -30.13
N PHE A 659 12.52 9.25 -31.04
CA PHE A 659 12.10 7.89 -30.72
C PHE A 659 13.33 7.02 -30.39
N PRO A 660 13.22 6.10 -29.42
CA PRO A 660 14.35 5.30 -28.98
C PRO A 660 14.83 4.37 -30.10
N LYS A 661 16.12 4.47 -30.44
CA LYS A 661 16.80 3.58 -31.40
C LYS A 661 17.14 2.22 -30.80
N ASN A 662 17.39 2.17 -29.49
CA ASN A 662 17.73 0.96 -28.74
C ASN A 662 16.69 0.77 -27.62
N ASP A 663 16.56 -0.47 -27.14
CA ASP A 663 15.70 -0.78 -26.00
C ASP A 663 16.16 0.01 -24.76
N LEU A 664 15.21 0.66 -24.09
CA LEU A 664 15.47 1.31 -22.80
C LEU A 664 15.14 0.32 -21.70
N VAL A 665 16.16 -0.28 -21.08
CA VAL A 665 16.00 -1.44 -20.19
C VAL A 665 16.07 -1.06 -18.71
N GLY A 666 15.06 -1.46 -17.95
CA GLY A 666 15.05 -1.42 -16.49
C GLY A 666 14.96 -2.82 -15.88
N LYS A 667 15.53 -3.01 -14.68
CA LYS A 667 15.47 -4.27 -13.94
C LYS A 667 15.09 -4.06 -12.48
N LEU A 668 14.11 -4.83 -12.02
CA LEU A 668 13.80 -5.03 -10.63
C LEU A 668 14.60 -6.25 -10.13
N LEU A 669 15.38 -6.06 -9.07
CA LEU A 669 16.35 -7.05 -8.59
C LEU A 669 16.04 -7.56 -7.18
N GLU A 670 15.29 -6.79 -6.39
CA GLU A 670 14.87 -7.17 -5.04
C GLU A 670 13.66 -6.34 -4.64
N VAL A 671 12.72 -6.92 -3.88
CA VAL A 671 11.66 -6.18 -3.19
C VAL A 671 11.49 -6.77 -1.80
N GLU A 672 11.64 -5.93 -0.77
CA GLU A 672 11.37 -6.26 0.62
C GLU A 672 10.35 -5.28 1.22
N ILE A 673 9.46 -5.79 2.06
CA ILE A 673 8.55 -5.01 2.90
C ILE A 673 8.88 -5.33 4.36
N ARG A 674 9.17 -4.29 5.16
CA ARG A 674 9.56 -4.40 6.57
C ARG A 674 8.65 -3.60 7.48
#